data_AF-A0A843C3H5-F1
#
_entry.id   AF-A0A843C3H5-F1
#
_cell.length_a   1.000
_cell.length_b   1.000
_cell.length_c   1.000
_cell.angle_alpha   90.00
_cell.angle_beta   90.00
_cell.angle_gamma   90.00
#
_symmetry.space_group_name_H-M   'P 1'
#
loop_
_entity.id
_entity.type
_entity.pdbx_description
1 polymer ?
#
loop_
_entity_poly.entity_id
_entity_poly.type
_entity_poly.pdbx_seq_one_letter_code
_entity_poly.pdbx_strand_id
1 'polypeptide(L)'
;MSRSMKFISFLLIFTLLALIPKSIYSNKQTPANYKVKESSNDFQFNLTPEANMISLVEYSRFDDDGVNEKALGVAIKDDLAFIANYDQGLEIINISDPINPRKISSIDIISNAIEVLIKDNIAIVASENYGVVFVDVANPNSPTIIMNLDLEDSVKEFGIRFNLLHILTEDNGLLIYDISNPAQPLHISDWNSGYRHTGISVLNKLICLSGTTVGLEIIDLTFYSNPTFLGSWNDSTGDALGVFATEINNKTYAFLANDNSGLEIIDFTDVKDPVKIGEYNGLSNVVDVVVENDTAYLCSDSGIAILNVSDPSSPVELDVYTSDGECKDIFIKEEIAIIADFNNGIDILDISNPYDIQLFSEFFDNGGAKKLTIKDDLAFIADGPAGLEIFNLSNPYQPTKIGQYSEPLVSSTDIMIQDDIAVLSVFGDGVFFLNISDPTNPIKINSYYDGNRIQTAYISNDLVFLGSRNQSLVVLNISDLSSISIAGSYDFSIEFSFTYDLFLDNDTLIVASFFEGVTLLNISDLSNIQKLANYDTGLGSQDLFLEDNILYTVSRIPGLEILSYNQTYVDLVSHHDVSGFNAVDIEKADNIVYIADENQGIFIVDVSNISNPVTVGEHRKYDIYDLHPYDQYLVACANNDGIIIFTFDSDSDGITDIDERDIWGTDPFNADTDGDEIDDYFEIMNGLDPLDPSDRDEDPDQDGLTNFEEYFWMREIYSGSTDPQNPDTDFDGMPDGYEHENSLEPLIANGEFDADFDYLTNLEEYLLGTDPRNSDTDGDGAEDGLEVLYNTDPFDPKDYPAKKRIIRLSISLVFIIGFLVASVTLFVRYIRRRIARNIEREKGILEAEDEILLF
;
A
#
# COMPACT_ATOMS: atom_id res chain seq x y z
N MET A 1 48.32 -15.45 -33.40
CA MET A 1 48.77 -14.08 -33.02
C MET A 1 47.56 -13.37 -32.41
N SER A 2 47.75 -12.42 -31.50
CA SER A 2 46.68 -11.72 -30.73
C SER A 2 45.74 -12.60 -29.86
N ARG A 3 46.30 -13.23 -28.82
CA ARG A 3 45.64 -13.47 -27.51
C ARG A 3 46.71 -13.24 -26.43
N SER A 4 46.96 -11.98 -26.08
CA SER A 4 48.00 -11.56 -25.10
C SER A 4 47.94 -10.06 -24.77
N MET A 5 46.78 -9.54 -24.34
CA MET A 5 46.62 -8.17 -23.80
C MET A 5 45.33 -8.11 -22.96
N LYS A 6 45.29 -7.21 -21.97
CA LYS A 6 44.29 -7.12 -20.89
C LYS A 6 44.29 -8.27 -19.85
N PHE A 7 45.38 -8.37 -19.08
CA PHE A 7 45.34 -8.94 -17.72
C PHE A 7 46.47 -8.34 -16.84
N ILE A 8 46.56 -7.00 -16.80
CA ILE A 8 47.45 -6.25 -15.89
C ILE A 8 46.70 -5.02 -15.42
N SER A 9 45.80 -5.20 -14.44
CA SER A 9 45.08 -4.07 -13.83
C SER A 9 44.45 -4.35 -12.45
N PHE A 10 44.98 -5.25 -11.61
CA PHE A 10 44.56 -5.33 -10.18
C PHE A 10 45.57 -6.09 -9.28
N LEU A 11 46.73 -5.47 -8.94
CA LEU A 11 47.53 -5.88 -7.76
C LEU A 11 48.58 -4.80 -7.35
N LEU A 12 48.16 -3.65 -6.82
CA LEU A 12 49.10 -2.62 -6.35
C LEU A 12 48.63 -1.71 -5.20
N ILE A 13 47.75 -2.21 -4.32
CA ILE A 13 47.59 -1.68 -2.96
C ILE A 13 47.49 -2.88 -2.01
N PHE A 14 48.50 -3.08 -1.14
CA PHE A 14 48.37 -3.58 0.26
C PHE A 14 49.73 -3.94 0.94
N THR A 15 50.68 -2.99 1.05
CA THR A 15 51.82 -3.14 1.99
C THR A 15 52.30 -1.81 2.57
N LEU A 16 51.48 -1.10 3.37
CA LEU A 16 51.97 -0.09 4.33
C LEU A 16 50.89 0.44 5.29
N LEU A 17 50.57 -0.31 6.36
CA LEU A 17 50.12 0.25 7.65
C LEU A 17 50.11 -0.85 8.73
N ALA A 18 51.23 -0.99 9.44
CA ALA A 18 51.36 -1.89 10.60
C ALA A 18 52.19 -1.19 11.70
N LEU A 19 51.55 -0.30 12.44
CA LEU A 19 52.09 0.37 13.63
C LEU A 19 50.91 0.84 14.53
N ILE A 20 51.11 0.74 15.85
CA ILE A 20 50.17 1.09 16.95
C ILE A 20 49.17 -0.05 17.29
N PRO A 21 48.89 -0.37 18.58
CA PRO A 21 48.37 -1.69 18.99
C PRO A 21 46.90 -1.75 19.44
N LYS A 22 46.39 -2.98 19.57
CA LYS A 22 45.04 -3.30 20.09
C LYS A 22 44.75 -2.68 21.47
N SER A 23 43.59 -2.02 21.57
CA SER A 23 42.71 -2.13 22.73
C SER A 23 41.78 -3.34 22.54
N ILE A 24 41.04 -3.76 23.58
CA ILE A 24 40.09 -4.88 23.50
C ILE A 24 39.01 -4.78 24.59
N TYR A 25 37.80 -5.21 24.25
CA TYR A 25 36.78 -5.72 25.18
C TYR A 25 36.27 -7.08 24.68
N SER A 26 35.64 -7.86 25.57
CA SER A 26 35.22 -9.24 25.31
C SER A 26 34.13 -9.71 26.29
N ASN A 27 33.37 -10.73 25.88
CA ASN A 27 32.44 -11.59 26.65
C ASN A 27 31.10 -10.95 27.08
N LYS A 28 29.98 -11.41 26.53
CA LYS A 28 29.24 -12.66 26.86
C LYS A 28 28.71 -12.71 28.29
N GLN A 29 27.38 -12.83 28.43
CA GLN A 29 26.77 -13.95 29.18
C GLN A 29 25.38 -14.30 28.62
N THR A 30 24.77 -15.39 29.12
CA THR A 30 23.82 -16.25 28.37
C THR A 30 22.55 -16.60 29.21
N PRO A 31 21.72 -17.65 28.96
CA PRO A 31 20.27 -17.48 28.74
C PRO A 31 19.39 -18.15 29.83
N ALA A 32 18.06 -18.20 29.62
CA ALA A 32 17.14 -18.99 30.46
C ALA A 32 15.85 -19.44 29.73
N ASN A 33 15.71 -20.75 29.48
CA ASN A 33 14.47 -21.37 28.98
C ASN A 33 13.41 -21.46 30.09
N TYR A 34 12.12 -21.46 29.72
CA TYR A 34 11.06 -22.17 30.47
C TYR A 34 10.16 -22.98 29.51
N LYS A 35 9.25 -23.81 30.06
CA LYS A 35 8.55 -24.88 29.31
C LYS A 35 7.03 -24.67 29.23
N VAL A 36 6.48 -24.99 28.07
CA VAL A 36 5.06 -25.26 27.79
C VAL A 36 4.49 -26.32 28.75
N LYS A 37 3.17 -26.24 29.03
CA LYS A 37 2.43 -27.25 29.80
C LYS A 37 0.91 -27.21 29.51
N GLU A 38 0.48 -27.98 28.53
CA GLU A 38 -0.92 -28.14 28.13
C GLU A 38 -1.82 -28.81 29.18
N SER A 39 -3.15 -28.63 29.04
CA SER A 39 -4.16 -29.69 29.24
C SER A 39 -5.58 -29.30 28.77
N SER A 40 -5.89 -29.61 27.51
CA SER A 40 -7.20 -30.04 26.97
C SER A 40 -8.53 -29.48 27.52
N ASN A 41 -9.33 -28.83 26.66
CA ASN A 41 -10.68 -29.28 26.25
C ASN A 41 -11.23 -28.36 25.14
N ASP A 42 -11.93 -28.96 24.18
CA ASP A 42 -12.34 -28.37 22.88
C ASP A 42 -13.37 -27.22 22.97
N PHE A 43 -13.16 -26.11 22.24
CA PHE A 43 -13.86 -25.77 20.97
C PHE A 43 -13.48 -24.38 20.39
N GLN A 44 -12.89 -24.38 19.18
CA GLN A 44 -12.73 -23.29 18.17
C GLN A 44 -12.04 -21.95 18.52
N PHE A 45 -11.36 -21.40 17.50
CA PHE A 45 -10.54 -20.17 17.42
C PHE A 45 -9.43 -20.05 18.48
N ASN A 46 -8.18 -20.08 18.02
CA ASN A 46 -7.01 -20.32 18.87
C ASN A 46 -5.73 -19.75 18.24
N LEU A 47 -5.51 -18.44 18.38
CA LEU A 47 -4.32 -17.73 17.87
C LEU A 47 -3.48 -17.18 19.04
N THR A 48 -2.22 -16.82 18.74
CA THR A 48 -1.13 -16.50 19.70
C THR A 48 -0.58 -17.71 20.49
N PRO A 49 0.71 -17.74 20.90
CA PRO A 49 1.70 -16.65 20.97
C PRO A 49 2.72 -16.65 19.83
N GLU A 50 3.11 -15.45 19.39
CA GLU A 50 3.69 -15.20 18.06
C GLU A 50 2.62 -15.60 17.02
N ALA A 51 1.79 -14.62 16.64
CA ALA A 51 0.94 -14.76 15.47
C ALA A 51 1.83 -14.58 14.22
N ASN A 52 1.48 -15.26 13.13
CA ASN A 52 2.00 -14.92 11.80
C ASN A 52 1.38 -13.59 11.34
N MET A 53 1.90 -13.10 10.22
CA MET A 53 2.23 -11.69 10.04
C MET A 53 2.05 -11.22 8.58
N ILE A 54 0.80 -11.26 8.12
CA ILE A 54 0.21 -10.58 6.95
C ILE A 54 1.27 -9.93 6.03
N SER A 55 1.80 -10.73 5.08
CA SER A 55 3.13 -10.58 4.41
C SER A 55 3.13 -10.43 2.86
N LEU A 56 4.13 -10.94 2.07
CA LEU A 56 4.40 -10.47 0.67
C LEU A 56 5.14 -11.37 -0.37
N VAL A 57 4.50 -11.58 -1.55
CA VAL A 57 5.12 -11.79 -2.91
C VAL A 57 4.40 -10.88 -3.96
N GLU A 58 4.57 -10.99 -5.30
CA GLU A 58 3.93 -10.20 -6.40
C GLU A 58 3.72 -11.09 -7.67
N TYR A 59 3.15 -10.64 -8.81
CA TYR A 59 2.72 -11.49 -9.96
C TYR A 59 2.89 -10.90 -11.40
N SER A 60 2.37 -9.69 -11.75
CA SER A 60 1.93 -9.40 -13.15
C SER A 60 2.43 -8.11 -13.90
N ARG A 61 1.81 -6.94 -13.68
CA ARG A 61 2.07 -5.57 -14.25
C ARG A 61 1.63 -5.29 -15.72
N PHE A 62 1.80 -4.04 -16.22
CA PHE A 62 1.88 -3.65 -17.65
C PHE A 62 2.78 -2.39 -17.93
N ASP A 63 2.38 -1.43 -18.78
CA ASP A 63 3.26 -0.50 -19.56
C ASP A 63 2.61 0.85 -20.00
N ASP A 64 1.55 1.40 -19.34
CA ASP A 64 0.52 2.15 -20.12
C ASP A 64 0.76 3.63 -20.48
N ASP A 65 0.90 4.61 -19.57
CA ASP A 65 0.90 6.05 -19.97
C ASP A 65 2.16 6.88 -19.64
N GLY A 66 2.92 6.56 -18.60
CA GLY A 66 4.35 6.91 -18.57
C GLY A 66 4.75 8.40 -18.43
N VAL A 67 3.82 9.33 -18.12
CA VAL A 67 4.16 10.72 -17.76
C VAL A 67 3.18 11.35 -16.75
N ASN A 68 3.57 11.50 -15.50
CA ASN A 68 2.95 12.39 -14.49
C ASN A 68 1.41 12.49 -14.42
N GLU A 69 0.72 11.35 -14.42
CA GLU A 69 -0.72 11.20 -14.15
C GLU A 69 -0.93 10.21 -13.00
N LYS A 70 -1.74 10.43 -11.97
CA LYS A 70 -2.22 9.31 -11.17
C LYS A 70 -3.66 9.37 -10.81
N ALA A 71 -4.27 8.21 -10.99
CA ALA A 71 -5.29 7.65 -10.14
C ALA A 71 -5.83 8.57 -9.05
N LEU A 72 -7.08 8.96 -9.13
CA LEU A 72 -7.92 9.56 -8.11
C LEU A 72 -8.25 8.66 -6.87
N GLY A 73 -9.04 7.56 -6.81
CA GLY A 73 -10.17 7.03 -7.61
C GLY A 73 -10.10 5.60 -8.19
N VAL A 74 -11.08 4.69 -7.95
CA VAL A 74 -11.53 3.49 -8.76
C VAL A 74 -12.58 2.51 -8.11
N ALA A 75 -13.89 2.86 -8.14
CA ALA A 75 -15.13 2.13 -7.73
C ALA A 75 -15.43 0.67 -8.19
N ILE A 76 -16.70 0.20 -8.20
CA ILE A 76 -17.18 -0.96 -9.01
C ILE A 76 -18.77 -1.10 -9.27
N LYS A 77 -19.41 -0.88 -10.48
CA LYS A 77 -20.74 -1.33 -11.15
C LYS A 77 -20.93 -2.21 -12.49
N ASP A 78 -21.52 -3.41 -12.41
CA ASP A 78 -22.13 -4.27 -13.46
C ASP A 78 -21.19 -5.32 -14.07
N ASP A 79 -20.04 -4.89 -14.62
CA ASP A 79 -19.16 -5.79 -15.39
C ASP A 79 -17.77 -5.15 -15.76
N LEU A 80 -17.39 -4.04 -15.11
CA LEU A 80 -16.47 -2.99 -15.52
C LEU A 80 -15.45 -2.39 -14.46
N ALA A 81 -14.74 -1.35 -14.87
CA ALA A 81 -13.93 -0.42 -14.06
C ALA A 81 -14.01 0.98 -14.76
N PHE A 82 -13.37 2.06 -14.29
CA PHE A 82 -13.11 3.35 -14.98
C PHE A 82 -11.58 3.64 -14.96
N ILE A 83 -11.04 4.64 -15.67
CA ILE A 83 -9.68 5.15 -15.36
C ILE A 83 -9.62 6.66 -15.27
N ALA A 84 -8.43 7.20 -15.44
CA ALA A 84 -7.91 8.33 -14.75
C ALA A 84 -7.28 9.38 -15.68
N ASN A 85 -6.39 10.14 -15.09
CA ASN A 85 -5.14 10.55 -15.68
C ASN A 85 -5.17 11.66 -16.76
N TYR A 86 -4.09 11.83 -17.56
CA TYR A 86 -3.73 13.01 -18.38
C TYR A 86 -3.83 12.93 -19.92
N ASP A 87 -3.16 12.01 -20.63
CA ASP A 87 -3.29 11.93 -22.12
C ASP A 87 -4.59 11.18 -22.49
N GLN A 88 -5.65 11.46 -21.72
CA GLN A 88 -6.78 10.61 -21.29
C GLN A 88 -8.15 11.26 -21.61
N GLY A 89 -9.28 10.53 -21.52
CA GLY A 89 -10.59 11.19 -21.57
C GLY A 89 -11.94 10.47 -21.72
N LEU A 90 -12.08 9.16 -21.52
CA LEU A 90 -13.28 8.28 -21.35
C LEU A 90 -13.43 7.01 -22.25
N GLU A 91 -12.54 5.99 -22.21
CA GLU A 91 -12.47 4.90 -23.22
C GLU A 91 -13.34 3.61 -23.13
N ILE A 92 -13.19 2.77 -22.08
CA ILE A 92 -13.57 1.34 -21.84
C ILE A 92 -12.42 0.31 -21.96
N ILE A 93 -12.07 -0.33 -20.83
CA ILE A 93 -11.05 -1.40 -20.62
C ILE A 93 -11.66 -2.81 -20.80
N ASN A 94 -10.96 -3.88 -20.37
CA ASN A 94 -11.60 -5.11 -19.92
C ASN A 94 -11.08 -5.88 -18.64
N ILE A 95 -11.20 -5.42 -17.37
CA ILE A 95 -10.74 -6.19 -16.16
C ILE A 95 -11.63 -7.40 -15.78
N SER A 96 -12.47 -7.85 -16.72
CA SER A 96 -13.27 -9.07 -16.67
C SER A 96 -12.54 -10.39 -16.90
N ASP A 97 -11.22 -10.36 -16.99
CA ASP A 97 -10.38 -11.52 -16.76
C ASP A 97 -9.49 -11.16 -15.55
N PRO A 98 -9.13 -12.07 -14.64
CA PRO A 98 -8.07 -11.83 -13.67
C PRO A 98 -6.73 -11.51 -14.37
N ILE A 99 -5.64 -11.37 -13.63
CA ILE A 99 -4.23 -11.44 -14.06
C ILE A 99 -3.66 -10.36 -15.04
N ASN A 100 -4.20 -10.02 -16.24
CA ASN A 100 -3.40 -9.36 -17.33
C ASN A 100 -3.90 -8.02 -17.99
N PRO A 101 -3.50 -6.81 -17.54
CA PRO A 101 -3.78 -5.49 -18.19
C PRO A 101 -3.39 -5.29 -19.70
N ARG A 102 -3.96 -4.34 -20.51
CA ARG A 102 -3.71 -4.03 -21.97
C ARG A 102 -4.17 -2.67 -22.70
N LYS A 103 -3.25 -1.75 -23.10
CA LYS A 103 -3.41 -0.45 -23.89
C LYS A 103 -4.37 -0.31 -25.11
N ILE A 104 -5.08 0.85 -25.25
CA ILE A 104 -5.34 1.60 -26.55
C ILE A 104 -5.20 3.16 -26.47
N SER A 105 -6.25 4.03 -26.58
CA SER A 105 -6.13 5.51 -26.74
C SER A 105 -7.43 6.40 -26.60
N SER A 106 -7.31 7.45 -25.78
CA SER A 106 -8.26 8.29 -25.01
C SER A 106 -8.24 9.80 -25.40
N ILE A 107 -7.39 10.67 -24.82
CA ILE A 107 -7.14 12.13 -25.03
C ILE A 107 -8.32 13.14 -24.98
N ASP A 108 -8.19 14.41 -24.54
CA ASP A 108 -7.17 15.12 -23.74
C ASP A 108 -7.87 16.15 -22.78
N ILE A 109 -8.18 15.77 -21.52
CA ILE A 109 -9.21 16.44 -20.64
C ILE A 109 -8.72 17.56 -19.67
N ILE A 110 -9.61 18.04 -18.80
CA ILE A 110 -9.66 19.41 -18.27
C ILE A 110 -8.87 19.74 -17.02
N SER A 111 -9.28 19.27 -15.86
CA SER A 111 -8.55 19.31 -14.60
C SER A 111 -9.16 18.27 -13.70
N ASN A 112 -8.38 17.86 -12.73
CA ASN A 112 -8.35 16.44 -12.39
C ASN A 112 -9.50 16.00 -11.47
N ALA A 113 -9.59 14.74 -11.00
CA ALA A 113 -10.63 14.20 -10.07
C ALA A 113 -10.06 13.51 -8.77
N ILE A 114 -10.87 12.68 -7.97
CA ILE A 114 -10.63 11.55 -6.94
C ILE A 114 -11.71 10.42 -6.72
N GLU A 115 -12.76 10.54 -5.86
CA GLU A 115 -13.64 9.49 -5.23
C GLU A 115 -14.83 8.81 -5.90
N VAL A 116 -15.67 7.93 -5.28
CA VAL A 116 -16.80 7.30 -6.03
C VAL A 116 -18.21 6.88 -5.40
N LEU A 117 -18.41 5.68 -4.81
CA LEU A 117 -19.66 4.83 -4.65
C LEU A 117 -20.43 4.64 -5.96
N ILE A 118 -21.55 3.91 -6.04
CA ILE A 118 -22.49 3.88 -7.20
C ILE A 118 -24.00 3.64 -6.78
N LYS A 119 -25.00 4.00 -7.64
CA LYS A 119 -26.26 3.24 -7.90
C LYS A 119 -26.78 3.40 -9.37
N ASP A 120 -27.92 2.83 -9.80
CA ASP A 120 -28.29 2.37 -11.18
C ASP A 120 -27.28 2.40 -12.40
N ASN A 121 -27.00 3.46 -13.18
CA ASN A 121 -25.96 3.50 -14.27
C ASN A 121 -24.77 4.41 -13.92
N ILE A 122 -24.87 5.72 -14.25
CA ILE A 122 -24.14 6.92 -13.71
C ILE A 122 -22.61 6.86 -13.45
N ALA A 123 -22.01 8.05 -13.32
CA ALA A 123 -21.13 8.35 -12.20
C ALA A 123 -21.80 9.45 -11.40
N ILE A 124 -21.21 10.03 -10.42
CA ILE A 124 -21.06 11.44 -10.21
C ILE A 124 -19.52 11.65 -10.21
N VAL A 125 -18.91 12.84 -10.13
CA VAL A 125 -17.44 13.00 -10.03
C VAL A 125 -17.10 14.22 -9.05
N ALA A 126 -15.88 14.72 -8.77
CA ALA A 126 -15.49 15.90 -7.88
C ALA A 126 -13.99 16.45 -8.10
N SER A 127 -13.42 17.56 -7.49
CA SER A 127 -12.14 18.42 -7.76
C SER A 127 -11.99 19.98 -7.48
N GLU A 128 -11.81 21.01 -8.39
CA GLU A 128 -11.07 22.28 -8.04
C GLU A 128 -11.35 23.88 -8.45
N ASN A 129 -11.70 24.74 -9.52
CA ASN A 129 -12.14 25.06 -11.01
C ASN A 129 -13.68 25.16 -11.29
N TYR A 130 -14.31 24.98 -12.48
CA TYR A 130 -14.03 24.35 -13.81
C TYR A 130 -14.65 22.91 -13.88
N GLY A 131 -15.20 22.19 -12.86
CA GLY A 131 -15.25 22.36 -11.38
C GLY A 131 -16.33 21.59 -10.57
N VAL A 132 -17.00 20.59 -11.17
CA VAL A 132 -18.11 19.66 -10.78
C VAL A 132 -18.84 19.33 -12.12
N VAL A 133 -18.51 18.22 -12.82
CA VAL A 133 -18.40 17.88 -14.29
C VAL A 133 -18.98 16.44 -14.71
N PHE A 134 -20.19 16.31 -15.29
CA PHE A 134 -21.13 15.14 -15.26
C PHE A 134 -21.26 14.14 -16.44
N VAL A 135 -20.45 13.08 -16.39
CA VAL A 135 -20.51 11.77 -17.09
C VAL A 135 -21.95 11.20 -17.45
N ASP A 136 -22.44 10.60 -18.59
CA ASP A 136 -22.28 10.20 -20.08
C ASP A 136 -21.72 8.93 -21.02
N VAL A 137 -21.38 7.60 -20.70
CA VAL A 137 -21.37 6.07 -21.15
C VAL A 137 -22.15 4.92 -20.34
N ALA A 138 -23.18 4.18 -20.79
CA ALA A 138 -23.89 3.03 -20.13
C ALA A 138 -24.11 1.87 -21.12
N ASN A 139 -24.16 2.24 -22.40
CA ASN A 139 -23.27 1.58 -23.33
C ASN A 139 -21.83 2.09 -23.12
N PRO A 140 -20.88 1.20 -22.86
CA PRO A 140 -19.47 1.37 -23.19
C PRO A 140 -19.03 2.01 -24.59
N ASN A 141 -19.80 2.82 -25.41
CA ASN A 141 -19.43 3.27 -26.82
C ASN A 141 -20.01 4.50 -27.77
N SER A 142 -20.90 5.51 -27.53
CA SER A 142 -21.15 6.74 -28.42
C SER A 142 -21.65 8.14 -27.83
N PRO A 143 -21.01 9.34 -28.03
CA PRO A 143 -20.70 10.48 -27.06
C PRO A 143 -21.70 11.46 -26.37
N THR A 144 -21.42 11.86 -25.08
CA THR A 144 -22.04 13.05 -24.39
C THR A 144 -21.43 13.64 -23.04
N ILE A 145 -22.15 14.59 -22.40
CA ILE A 145 -22.00 15.32 -21.12
C ILE A 145 -23.44 15.74 -20.73
N ILE A 146 -23.81 15.82 -19.45
CA ILE A 146 -25.08 16.45 -19.02
C ILE A 146 -24.98 17.98 -18.72
N MET A 147 -25.39 18.53 -17.57
CA MET A 147 -25.40 19.98 -17.19
C MET A 147 -24.06 20.76 -17.27
N ASN A 148 -23.88 21.86 -16.51
CA ASN A 148 -22.80 21.90 -15.52
C ASN A 148 -23.24 22.52 -14.15
N LEU A 149 -22.77 22.12 -12.97
CA LEU A 149 -23.45 22.40 -11.67
C LEU A 149 -22.91 23.61 -10.83
N ASP A 150 -21.62 24.01 -10.89
CA ASP A 150 -21.04 25.31 -10.37
C ASP A 150 -20.59 25.30 -8.88
N LEU A 151 -19.40 25.73 -8.48
CA LEU A 151 -19.06 25.84 -7.06
C LEU A 151 -18.38 27.15 -6.67
N GLU A 152 -17.61 27.72 -7.59
CA GLU A 152 -16.51 28.62 -7.28
C GLU A 152 -15.43 28.02 -6.39
N ASP A 153 -15.23 26.69 -6.46
CA ASP A 153 -14.73 26.02 -5.29
C ASP A 153 -14.21 24.56 -5.56
N SER A 154 -13.35 23.95 -4.71
CA SER A 154 -12.74 22.60 -4.84
C SER A 154 -13.56 21.38 -4.40
N VAL A 155 -12.99 20.33 -3.76
CA VAL A 155 -13.50 19.05 -3.16
C VAL A 155 -12.35 18.36 -2.37
N LYS A 156 -12.45 17.13 -1.80
CA LYS A 156 -11.35 16.45 -1.05
C LYS A 156 -11.45 14.90 -0.74
N GLU A 157 -12.56 14.19 -0.39
CA GLU A 157 -12.82 12.68 -0.34
C GLU A 157 -14.28 12.30 0.17
N PHE A 158 -15.03 11.16 -0.11
CA PHE A 158 -16.41 10.78 0.47
C PHE A 158 -17.29 9.41 0.22
N GLY A 159 -18.67 9.39 0.04
CA GLY A 159 -19.52 8.14 -0.21
C GLY A 159 -20.92 8.11 -0.97
N ILE A 160 -21.88 7.16 -0.66
CA ILE A 160 -23.38 7.07 -0.99
C ILE A 160 -24.32 6.38 0.05
N ARG A 161 -25.64 6.71 0.03
CA ARG A 161 -26.77 5.96 0.64
C ARG A 161 -28.10 6.43 0.10
N PHE A 162 -29.09 5.52 -0.01
CA PHE A 162 -30.56 5.72 0.00
C PHE A 162 -31.13 6.88 -0.84
N ASN A 163 -30.81 8.08 -0.36
CA ASN A 163 -31.41 9.38 -0.33
C ASN A 163 -30.26 10.41 -0.11
N LEU A 164 -30.35 11.59 -0.72
CA LEU A 164 -29.46 12.76 -0.74
C LEU A 164 -28.06 12.67 -1.41
N LEU A 165 -27.46 13.81 -1.86
CA LEU A 165 -26.14 14.08 -2.54
C LEU A 165 -25.33 15.17 -1.80
N HIS A 166 -25.10 15.00 -0.51
CA HIS A 166 -24.13 15.69 0.35
C HIS A 166 -22.97 16.34 -0.44
N ILE A 167 -22.73 17.67 -0.36
CA ILE A 167 -21.48 18.35 -0.80
C ILE A 167 -21.06 19.41 0.23
N LEU A 168 -19.75 19.46 0.57
CA LEU A 168 -19.18 20.20 1.71
C LEU A 168 -17.82 20.86 1.41
N THR A 169 -17.50 21.99 2.05
CA THR A 169 -16.97 23.13 1.31
C THR A 169 -15.78 24.04 1.84
N GLU A 170 -14.52 23.58 1.97
CA GLU A 170 -13.19 24.26 2.31
C GLU A 170 -13.01 25.62 3.04
N ASP A 171 -13.97 26.51 3.21
CA ASP A 171 -14.02 27.20 4.49
C ASP A 171 -15.49 27.27 4.98
N ASN A 172 -16.47 26.45 4.55
CA ASN A 172 -17.88 26.90 4.55
C ASN A 172 -19.05 25.93 4.75
N GLY A 173 -18.98 24.59 4.84
CA GLY A 173 -20.13 23.76 5.30
C GLY A 173 -20.54 22.56 4.46
N LEU A 174 -21.81 22.13 4.55
CA LEU A 174 -22.53 20.99 3.94
C LEU A 174 -23.96 21.27 3.47
N LEU A 175 -24.31 21.00 2.22
CA LEU A 175 -25.66 21.29 1.68
C LEU A 175 -26.72 20.25 2.07
N ILE A 176 -27.95 20.22 1.51
CA ILE A 176 -29.04 19.23 1.78
C ILE A 176 -30.02 19.13 0.57
N TYR A 177 -30.28 17.95 -0.05
CA TYR A 177 -31.23 17.68 -1.17
C TYR A 177 -31.47 16.18 -1.43
N ASP A 178 -32.68 15.63 -1.36
CA ASP A 178 -32.93 14.17 -1.40
C ASP A 178 -33.17 13.54 -2.81
N ILE A 179 -32.30 12.78 -3.58
CA ILE A 179 -31.94 12.66 -5.10
C ILE A 179 -32.59 11.88 -6.32
N SER A 180 -32.43 10.56 -6.60
CA SER A 180 -32.98 9.59 -7.63
C SER A 180 -34.00 9.96 -8.72
N ASN A 181 -33.90 11.18 -9.23
CA ASN A 181 -33.76 11.37 -10.67
C ASN A 181 -32.47 12.19 -10.88
N PRO A 182 -31.28 11.60 -10.92
CA PRO A 182 -30.01 12.32 -11.16
C PRO A 182 -29.96 12.94 -12.54
N ALA A 183 -30.69 12.31 -13.46
CA ALA A 183 -31.03 12.82 -14.76
C ALA A 183 -31.71 14.19 -14.70
N GLN A 184 -32.38 14.59 -13.61
CA GLN A 184 -32.75 15.97 -13.22
C GLN A 184 -33.43 15.97 -11.80
N PRO A 185 -32.75 16.39 -10.73
CA PRO A 185 -33.24 16.28 -9.33
C PRO A 185 -34.35 17.28 -8.86
N LEU A 186 -34.05 18.22 -7.93
CA LEU A 186 -34.80 19.38 -7.35
C LEU A 186 -33.91 20.02 -6.24
N HIS A 187 -34.40 20.46 -5.06
CA HIS A 187 -33.72 21.17 -3.94
C HIS A 187 -34.22 20.93 -2.47
N ILE A 188 -33.34 20.88 -1.43
CA ILE A 188 -33.72 20.87 0.03
C ILE A 188 -33.13 22.02 0.95
N SER A 189 -31.92 22.01 1.54
CA SER A 189 -31.46 22.95 2.63
C SER A 189 -29.92 22.94 2.93
N ASP A 190 -29.35 23.39 4.06
CA ASP A 190 -27.88 23.62 4.25
C ASP A 190 -27.28 23.29 5.65
N TRP A 191 -25.96 23.45 5.85
CA TRP A 191 -25.17 23.36 7.09
C TRP A 191 -23.78 24.03 7.20
N ASN A 192 -23.58 25.03 8.07
CA ASN A 192 -22.28 25.32 8.67
C ASN A 192 -22.45 26.02 10.05
N SER A 193 -21.83 25.50 11.12
CA SER A 193 -21.95 25.84 12.57
C SER A 193 -20.77 26.36 13.44
N GLY A 194 -19.47 26.43 13.05
CA GLY A 194 -18.29 26.73 13.91
C GLY A 194 -16.96 27.13 13.22
N TYR A 195 -15.98 26.25 13.17
CA TYR A 195 -14.57 26.53 12.81
C TYR A 195 -14.01 25.29 12.06
N ARG A 196 -13.00 25.39 11.15
CA ARG A 196 -12.38 24.36 10.20
C ARG A 196 -12.96 22.96 10.09
N HIS A 197 -12.96 22.35 8.90
CA HIS A 197 -13.61 21.07 8.63
C HIS A 197 -12.90 20.04 7.67
N THR A 198 -13.22 18.72 7.66
CA THR A 198 -12.57 17.57 7.00
C THR A 198 -13.39 16.31 6.63
N GLY A 199 -14.50 15.78 7.21
CA GLY A 199 -14.86 14.39 6.81
C GLY A 199 -16.03 13.45 7.24
N ILE A 200 -17.23 13.38 6.61
CA ILE A 200 -18.54 12.70 7.01
C ILE A 200 -18.65 11.36 7.73
N SER A 201 -19.58 10.34 7.74
CA SER A 201 -20.74 9.58 7.10
C SER A 201 -21.71 8.92 8.12
N VAL A 202 -22.72 8.10 7.72
CA VAL A 202 -24.07 8.09 8.36
C VAL A 202 -24.78 6.75 8.58
N LEU A 203 -25.85 6.72 9.40
CA LEU A 203 -26.41 5.54 10.10
C LEU A 203 -27.77 5.64 10.87
N ASN A 204 -28.98 5.24 10.43
CA ASN A 204 -30.21 5.64 11.19
C ASN A 204 -30.23 7.21 11.40
N LYS A 205 -31.19 7.86 12.06
CA LYS A 205 -31.38 9.33 11.87
C LYS A 205 -30.44 10.31 12.62
N LEU A 206 -29.12 10.37 12.35
CA LEU A 206 -28.16 11.42 12.81
C LEU A 206 -27.02 11.72 11.84
N ILE A 207 -26.10 12.58 12.29
CA ILE A 207 -25.30 13.49 11.50
C ILE A 207 -24.00 13.93 12.18
N CYS A 208 -22.80 13.99 11.61
CA CYS A 208 -21.60 13.98 12.46
C CYS A 208 -20.27 14.51 11.78
N LEU A 209 -19.97 15.81 11.97
CA LEU A 209 -18.86 16.75 11.62
C LEU A 209 -17.37 16.93 12.23
N SER A 210 -16.40 16.04 12.59
CA SER A 210 -15.03 16.11 13.34
C SER A 210 -14.10 17.33 13.75
N GLY A 211 -12.82 17.31 14.28
CA GLY A 211 -11.96 18.57 14.33
C GLY A 211 -10.72 18.92 15.26
N THR A 212 -9.92 19.92 14.85
CA THR A 212 -8.90 20.74 15.59
C THR A 212 -9.49 21.63 16.67
N THR A 213 -8.97 21.58 17.89
CA THR A 213 -9.38 22.46 19.00
C THR A 213 -10.86 22.35 19.43
N VAL A 214 -11.67 21.65 18.64
CA VAL A 214 -12.95 21.05 18.92
C VAL A 214 -13.26 20.16 17.71
N GLY A 215 -13.91 19.03 17.95
CA GLY A 215 -13.69 17.89 17.06
C GLY A 215 -14.60 16.66 17.16
N LEU A 216 -15.67 16.67 17.94
CA LEU A 216 -16.87 15.82 17.81
C LEU A 216 -18.15 16.70 17.98
N GLU A 217 -19.43 16.45 17.58
CA GLU A 217 -20.58 17.37 17.91
C GLU A 217 -22.01 16.85 17.62
N ILE A 218 -23.08 17.39 18.23
CA ILE A 218 -24.41 16.74 18.32
C ILE A 218 -25.57 17.63 17.75
N ILE A 219 -26.69 17.13 17.15
CA ILE A 219 -28.15 17.56 17.07
C ILE A 219 -29.14 16.36 16.72
N ASP A 220 -30.11 16.42 15.74
CA ASP A 220 -31.01 15.33 15.22
C ASP A 220 -31.82 15.50 13.85
N LEU A 221 -31.31 15.27 12.60
CA LEU A 221 -32.04 15.46 11.26
C LEU A 221 -33.07 14.39 10.94
N THR A 222 -33.93 14.13 11.90
CA THR A 222 -35.14 13.31 11.81
C THR A 222 -36.19 13.81 10.76
N PHE A 223 -35.85 14.84 9.99
CA PHE A 223 -36.58 15.38 8.84
C PHE A 223 -35.56 15.84 7.77
N TYR A 224 -35.97 16.08 6.54
CA TYR A 224 -35.13 16.71 5.49
C TYR A 224 -35.31 18.26 5.35
N SER A 225 -35.11 19.20 6.33
CA SER A 225 -34.60 20.63 6.14
C SER A 225 -34.38 21.84 7.21
N ASN A 226 -34.93 21.98 8.46
CA ASN A 226 -34.80 23.03 9.59
C ASN A 226 -34.71 22.66 11.19
N PRO A 227 -33.63 22.93 11.98
CA PRO A 227 -33.26 22.43 13.41
C PRO A 227 -33.68 22.99 14.85
N THR A 228 -32.82 22.77 15.90
CA THR A 228 -32.79 23.26 17.35
C THR A 228 -31.35 23.26 18.05
N PHE A 229 -31.17 23.44 19.40
CA PHE A 229 -29.88 23.83 20.12
C PHE A 229 -29.60 23.34 21.63
N LEU A 230 -28.34 22.96 22.09
CA LEU A 230 -27.84 22.63 23.49
C LEU A 230 -26.28 22.76 23.88
N GLY A 231 -25.37 21.74 23.80
CA GLY A 231 -23.94 21.74 24.35
C GLY A 231 -23.02 20.46 24.18
N SER A 232 -21.70 20.49 24.54
CA SER A 232 -20.49 19.80 23.92
C SER A 232 -19.38 19.06 24.78
N TRP A 233 -18.22 18.68 24.17
CA TRP A 233 -16.80 18.58 24.69
C TRP A 233 -15.88 19.59 23.95
N ASN A 234 -14.57 19.67 24.24
CA ASN A 234 -13.56 20.43 23.48
C ASN A 234 -12.09 20.10 23.92
N ASP A 235 -11.74 18.86 24.34
CA ASP A 235 -10.45 18.60 25.04
C ASP A 235 -9.45 17.60 24.39
N SER A 236 -9.30 17.59 23.06
CA SER A 236 -8.20 16.88 22.37
C SER A 236 -7.24 17.87 21.64
N THR A 237 -6.37 17.43 20.71
CA THR A 237 -4.96 17.90 20.66
C THR A 237 -4.24 18.59 19.42
N GLY A 238 -4.82 19.13 18.29
CA GLY A 238 -4.16 20.20 17.39
C GLY A 238 -4.49 20.65 15.86
N ASP A 239 -4.20 19.96 14.69
CA ASP A 239 -4.13 20.34 13.18
C ASP A 239 -4.29 19.20 12.03
N ALA A 240 -5.46 18.58 11.63
CA ALA A 240 -5.57 17.12 11.21
C ALA A 240 -6.73 16.47 10.38
N LEU A 241 -6.81 15.09 10.27
CA LEU A 241 -7.44 14.29 9.17
C LEU A 241 -8.77 13.32 9.28
N GLY A 242 -9.13 11.97 9.67
CA GLY A 242 -10.42 10.95 9.58
C GLY A 242 -11.86 10.61 10.42
N VAL A 243 -13.18 10.43 9.93
CA VAL A 243 -14.68 10.09 10.48
C VAL A 243 -15.37 8.62 10.44
N PHE A 244 -16.24 7.99 11.35
CA PHE A 244 -16.98 6.61 11.38
C PHE A 244 -17.60 6.22 12.81
N ALA A 245 -18.95 5.95 12.93
CA ALA A 245 -19.87 5.82 14.16
C ALA A 245 -20.72 4.58 14.88
N THR A 246 -20.24 3.64 15.78
CA THR A 246 -20.89 2.35 16.24
C THR A 246 -21.57 2.04 17.59
N GLU A 247 -22.73 1.38 17.51
CA GLU A 247 -23.46 0.60 18.52
C GLU A 247 -23.06 -0.88 18.48
N ILE A 248 -22.29 -1.39 19.45
CA ILE A 248 -22.36 -2.82 19.78
C ILE A 248 -22.59 -3.02 21.27
N ASN A 249 -23.16 -4.19 21.57
CA ASN A 249 -23.80 -4.45 22.86
C ASN A 249 -24.97 -3.50 23.16
N ASN A 250 -25.60 -2.93 22.12
CA ASN A 250 -26.65 -1.89 22.20
C ASN A 250 -26.13 -0.65 22.96
N LYS A 251 -24.81 -0.45 22.92
CA LYS A 251 -24.06 0.53 23.68
C LYS A 251 -23.03 1.13 22.75
N THR A 252 -22.87 2.42 22.89
CA THR A 252 -22.89 3.23 21.71
C THR A 252 -21.91 4.38 21.98
N TYR A 253 -20.74 4.43 21.32
CA TYR A 253 -19.62 5.29 21.76
C TYR A 253 -18.93 6.13 20.60
N ALA A 254 -17.62 6.42 20.29
CA ALA A 254 -17.09 7.33 19.16
C ALA A 254 -15.63 7.22 18.62
N PHE A 255 -15.34 6.71 17.38
CA PHE A 255 -13.94 6.37 16.94
C PHE A 255 -13.30 7.56 16.27
N LEU A 256 -11.99 7.82 16.46
CA LEU A 256 -11.19 8.93 15.90
C LEU A 256 -9.65 8.63 16.07
N ALA A 257 -8.97 7.91 15.19
CA ALA A 257 -7.48 7.87 15.03
C ALA A 257 -6.85 9.14 14.51
N ASN A 258 -5.54 9.24 14.37
CA ASN A 258 -4.78 9.69 15.53
C ASN A 258 -3.21 9.72 15.30
N ASP A 259 -2.56 10.90 15.15
CA ASP A 259 -1.11 11.20 15.26
C ASP A 259 -0.59 11.53 16.65
N ASN A 260 0.73 11.54 16.77
CA ASN A 260 1.53 11.98 17.90
C ASN A 260 1.29 11.43 19.34
N SER A 261 0.13 10.97 19.85
CA SER A 261 -0.14 10.65 21.30
C SER A 261 -1.18 9.50 21.46
N GLY A 262 -2.07 9.22 22.46
CA GLY A 262 -2.88 9.92 23.52
C GLY A 262 -4.42 9.94 23.19
N LEU A 263 -5.33 10.45 24.04
CA LEU A 263 -6.61 11.19 23.73
C LEU A 263 -7.30 11.46 25.10
N GLU A 264 -8.51 12.01 25.13
CA GLU A 264 -9.52 11.78 26.19
C GLU A 264 -10.90 11.19 25.73
N ILE A 265 -11.01 10.28 24.71
CA ILE A 265 -12.14 9.31 24.40
C ILE A 265 -13.53 9.56 25.00
N ILE A 266 -14.07 10.75 24.84
CA ILE A 266 -15.22 11.19 25.59
C ILE A 266 -16.67 10.58 25.09
N ASP A 267 -17.30 9.49 25.67
CA ASP A 267 -18.51 8.51 25.41
C ASP A 267 -20.09 8.82 25.32
N PHE A 268 -20.87 8.26 24.32
CA PHE A 268 -22.30 8.49 23.86
C PHE A 268 -23.39 7.43 23.92
N THR A 269 -23.63 6.99 25.13
CA THR A 269 -25.03 6.68 25.46
C THR A 269 -25.81 7.93 25.96
N ASP A 270 -25.19 9.10 26.18
CA ASP A 270 -25.93 10.37 26.44
C ASP A 270 -25.23 11.69 26.03
N VAL A 271 -25.98 12.45 25.23
CA VAL A 271 -25.44 13.18 24.08
C VAL A 271 -25.60 14.67 24.25
N LYS A 272 -25.22 15.04 25.45
CA LYS A 272 -24.94 16.37 25.94
C LYS A 272 -23.77 16.30 26.94
N ASP A 273 -23.24 15.09 27.23
CA ASP A 273 -22.20 14.82 28.22
C ASP A 273 -21.21 13.67 27.82
N PRO A 274 -20.57 13.73 26.63
CA PRO A 274 -19.36 12.95 26.28
C PRO A 274 -18.31 12.64 27.45
N VAL A 275 -17.70 11.40 27.66
CA VAL A 275 -16.71 10.91 28.76
C VAL A 275 -15.54 9.84 28.49
N LYS A 276 -14.19 10.03 28.78
CA LYS A 276 -12.99 9.17 28.30
C LYS A 276 -13.14 7.66 28.51
N ILE A 277 -12.94 6.77 27.50
CA ILE A 277 -12.73 5.31 27.74
C ILE A 277 -11.49 4.47 27.23
N GLY A 278 -10.61 4.76 26.23
CA GLY A 278 -9.48 3.85 25.80
C GLY A 278 -8.12 4.47 25.34
N GLU A 279 -7.01 3.71 25.08
CA GLU A 279 -5.76 4.07 24.31
C GLU A 279 -4.80 2.90 23.88
N TYR A 280 -4.25 2.89 22.63
CA TYR A 280 -3.00 2.20 22.18
C TYR A 280 -1.89 3.26 21.99
N ASN A 281 -0.86 3.10 21.12
CA ASN A 281 0.19 4.08 20.74
C ASN A 281 1.34 3.43 19.90
N GLY A 282 1.13 2.90 18.70
CA GLY A 282 2.21 2.38 17.83
C GLY A 282 3.28 3.42 17.41
N LEU A 283 3.17 4.67 17.87
CA LEU A 283 2.80 5.69 16.91
C LEU A 283 3.64 6.95 16.79
N SER A 284 3.27 7.63 15.71
CA SER A 284 3.15 9.07 15.58
C SER A 284 2.06 9.48 14.58
N ASN A 285 1.24 8.59 13.97
CA ASN A 285 0.11 8.86 13.04
C ASN A 285 -0.77 7.62 12.88
N VAL A 286 -1.51 7.56 11.78
CA VAL A 286 -2.93 7.36 11.45
C VAL A 286 -3.53 8.69 11.19
N VAL A 287 -4.12 8.78 10.02
CA VAL A 287 -5.32 9.57 9.96
C VAL A 287 -6.56 8.87 9.44
N ASP A 288 -6.52 7.57 9.08
CA ASP A 288 -7.70 6.93 8.45
C ASP A 288 -8.14 5.45 8.89
N VAL A 289 -9.48 5.03 8.96
CA VAL A 289 -10.25 3.77 9.45
C VAL A 289 -11.79 3.72 9.78
N VAL A 290 -12.26 2.48 10.03
CA VAL A 290 -13.56 1.81 9.84
C VAL A 290 -13.73 0.61 10.89
N VAL A 291 -14.79 -0.27 10.88
CA VAL A 291 -15.02 -1.66 11.50
C VAL A 291 -16.22 -2.31 10.76
N GLU A 292 -16.39 -3.64 10.71
CA GLU A 292 -17.53 -4.40 10.16
C GLU A 292 -17.84 -5.62 11.05
N ASN A 293 -19.10 -5.95 11.30
CA ASN A 293 -19.55 -7.10 12.10
C ASN A 293 -18.68 -7.30 13.34
N ASP A 294 -18.70 -6.33 14.25
CA ASP A 294 -17.87 -6.31 15.44
C ASP A 294 -16.33 -6.10 15.22
N THR A 295 -15.76 -6.03 13.99
CA THR A 295 -14.35 -6.41 13.58
C THR A 295 -13.65 -5.55 12.42
N ALA A 296 -12.38 -5.02 12.45
CA ALA A 296 -11.82 -3.94 11.52
C ALA A 296 -10.75 -4.27 10.36
N TYR A 297 -10.14 -3.31 9.59
CA TYR A 297 -8.82 -3.15 8.81
C TYR A 297 -8.20 -1.63 9.19
N LEU A 298 -7.14 -0.81 8.74
CA LEU A 298 -6.53 0.53 9.38
C LEU A 298 -5.65 1.56 8.46
N CYS A 299 -5.20 2.79 8.88
CA CYS A 299 -4.13 3.68 8.25
C CYS A 299 -2.98 4.14 9.26
N SER A 300 -1.69 4.53 8.95
CA SER A 300 -0.64 5.18 9.85
C SER A 300 0.60 6.13 9.46
N ASP A 301 1.91 5.81 9.34
CA ASP A 301 2.97 6.36 8.38
C ASP A 301 4.33 5.61 8.51
N SER A 302 4.80 4.93 7.44
CA SER A 302 5.78 3.80 7.27
C SER A 302 5.38 2.28 7.43
N GLY A 303 4.16 1.78 7.04
CA GLY A 303 3.53 0.44 7.39
C GLY A 303 2.05 0.18 7.75
N ILE A 304 1.77 -0.75 8.69
CA ILE A 304 0.48 -1.43 9.01
C ILE A 304 0.42 -1.96 10.49
N ALA A 305 -0.75 -2.52 10.94
CA ALA A 305 -1.01 -3.73 11.78
C ALA A 305 -2.54 -4.07 12.12
N ILE A 306 -3.03 -5.34 12.32
CA ILE A 306 -4.48 -5.88 12.47
C ILE A 306 -5.24 -6.15 13.85
N LEU A 307 -6.37 -5.54 14.23
CA LEU A 307 -6.82 -5.45 15.64
C LEU A 307 -7.99 -6.30 16.33
N ASN A 308 -7.85 -7.53 16.90
CA ASN A 308 -8.89 -8.34 17.70
C ASN A 308 -9.52 -7.78 19.08
N VAL A 309 -10.09 -8.54 20.07
CA VAL A 309 -10.85 -8.01 21.28
C VAL A 309 -10.90 -8.74 22.65
N SER A 310 -11.36 -7.98 23.67
CA SER A 310 -12.50 -8.27 24.55
C SER A 310 -13.47 -7.10 24.97
N ASP A 311 -13.15 -5.78 24.88
CA ASP A 311 -13.79 -4.75 25.78
C ASP A 311 -13.39 -3.24 25.56
N PRO A 312 -14.33 -2.24 25.45
CA PRO A 312 -14.21 -0.85 24.95
C PRO A 312 -13.02 0.04 25.32
N SER A 313 -12.20 -0.40 26.24
CA SER A 313 -11.17 0.41 26.88
C SER A 313 -9.76 -0.15 26.65
N SER A 314 -9.62 -1.23 25.86
CA SER A 314 -8.44 -2.11 25.94
C SER A 314 -7.77 -2.58 24.61
N PRO A 315 -7.42 -1.69 23.68
CA PRO A 315 -6.39 -1.90 22.61
C PRO A 315 -5.11 -2.74 22.94
N VAL A 316 -4.49 -3.43 21.94
CA VAL A 316 -3.47 -4.53 21.96
C VAL A 316 -2.78 -4.76 20.55
N GLU A 317 -2.01 -5.84 20.26
CA GLU A 317 -1.26 -6.10 18.97
C GLU A 317 -1.05 -7.59 18.55
N LEU A 318 -0.87 -7.90 17.24
CA LEU A 318 -0.64 -9.22 16.64
C LEU A 318 0.45 -9.31 15.46
N ASP A 319 0.97 -8.28 14.72
CA ASP A 319 1.99 -8.29 13.59
C ASP A 319 2.54 -6.89 13.11
N VAL A 320 3.89 -6.73 12.92
CA VAL A 320 4.66 -5.55 12.34
C VAL A 320 6.16 -5.74 11.79
N TYR A 321 6.66 -5.06 10.71
CA TYR A 321 8.09 -5.05 10.21
C TYR A 321 8.89 -3.88 9.45
N THR A 322 8.44 -2.93 8.56
CA THR A 322 9.27 -1.73 7.99
C THR A 322 9.10 -1.17 6.48
N SER A 323 8.38 -0.03 6.15
CA SER A 323 8.25 0.67 4.78
C SER A 323 8.32 2.24 4.77
N ASP A 324 7.73 2.96 3.75
CA ASP A 324 8.16 4.32 3.28
C ASP A 324 7.22 5.10 2.22
N GLY A 325 5.86 5.04 2.15
CA GLY A 325 5.01 5.86 1.20
C GLY A 325 3.42 6.05 1.37
N GLU A 326 2.73 6.99 0.68
CA GLU A 326 1.67 7.98 1.08
C GLU A 326 0.06 7.90 1.04
N CYS A 327 -0.71 7.00 1.70
CA CYS A 327 -2.22 6.99 1.83
C CYS A 327 -3.07 8.18 1.86
N LYS A 328 -4.11 8.05 1.03
CA LYS A 328 -5.30 8.82 1.14
C LYS A 328 -6.62 8.12 0.65
N ASP A 329 -6.94 6.82 0.86
CA ASP A 329 -8.34 6.26 0.85
C ASP A 329 -8.56 4.71 1.13
N ILE A 330 -9.80 4.06 1.26
CA ILE A 330 -10.20 2.59 1.09
C ILE A 330 -11.76 2.00 0.79
N PHE A 331 -12.14 0.61 0.61
CA PHE A 331 -13.25 -0.49 1.05
C PHE A 331 -13.06 -1.95 0.53
N ILE A 332 -13.65 -2.99 1.17
CA ILE A 332 -13.43 -4.47 0.99
C ILE A 332 -14.58 -5.32 0.40
N LYS A 333 -14.32 -6.49 -0.19
CA LYS A 333 -15.35 -7.55 -0.33
C LYS A 333 -14.81 -8.93 0.05
N GLU A 334 -15.51 -9.57 0.97
CA GLU A 334 -15.34 -10.99 1.29
C GLU A 334 -13.90 -11.32 1.66
N GLU A 335 -13.14 -11.86 0.71
CA GLU A 335 -11.77 -12.30 0.90
C GLU A 335 -10.79 -11.43 0.14
N ILE A 336 -11.19 -10.33 -0.46
CA ILE A 336 -10.31 -9.47 -1.25
C ILE A 336 -10.80 -8.00 -1.01
N ALA A 337 -10.11 -6.98 -1.47
CA ALA A 337 -10.23 -5.60 -0.99
C ALA A 337 -10.62 -4.51 -2.04
N ILE A 338 -9.65 -3.87 -2.71
CA ILE A 338 -9.55 -2.53 -3.36
C ILE A 338 -8.06 -2.31 -3.64
N ILE A 339 -7.47 -1.32 -2.95
CA ILE A 339 -6.10 -0.81 -2.71
C ILE A 339 -5.62 0.27 -3.66
N ALA A 340 -4.32 0.61 -3.64
CA ALA A 340 -3.76 1.91 -3.93
C ALA A 340 -2.32 2.18 -3.42
N ASP A 341 -1.84 3.45 -3.50
CA ASP A 341 -0.44 3.95 -3.34
C ASP A 341 -0.09 5.45 -3.77
N PHE A 342 1.14 5.95 -3.48
CA PHE A 342 1.86 6.98 -4.24
C PHE A 342 3.36 6.83 -4.71
N ASN A 343 3.87 5.69 -5.21
CA ASN A 343 5.15 5.65 -5.99
C ASN A 343 5.41 4.73 -7.23
N ASN A 344 4.63 3.75 -7.74
CA ASN A 344 3.64 2.90 -7.07
C ASN A 344 2.32 2.46 -7.86
N GLY A 345 1.03 2.94 -7.79
CA GLY A 345 0.09 2.79 -8.98
C GLY A 345 -1.48 2.73 -9.14
N ILE A 346 -2.21 1.64 -8.80
CA ILE A 346 -3.72 1.48 -8.77
C ILE A 346 -4.02 0.01 -8.24
N ASP A 347 -3.95 -0.28 -6.92
CA ASP A 347 -3.45 -1.57 -6.33
C ASP A 347 -4.42 -2.63 -5.72
N ILE A 348 -4.72 -3.82 -6.30
CA ILE A 348 -5.57 -4.93 -5.66
C ILE A 348 -5.13 -5.28 -4.21
N LEU A 349 -5.91 -5.97 -3.35
CA LEU A 349 -5.45 -6.99 -2.34
C LEU A 349 -6.41 -8.12 -2.18
N ASP A 350 -5.92 -9.34 -2.34
CA ASP A 350 -6.57 -10.58 -1.96
C ASP A 350 -6.08 -11.00 -0.58
N ILE A 351 -7.00 -11.38 0.30
CA ILE A 351 -6.86 -11.51 1.80
C ILE A 351 -6.88 -14.12 3.34
N SER A 352 -7.73 -15.21 3.26
CA SER A 352 -8.91 -15.47 4.15
C SER A 352 -8.71 -15.48 5.67
N ASN A 353 -7.52 -15.79 6.15
CA ASN A 353 -7.01 -15.55 7.48
C ASN A 353 -6.56 -14.09 7.62
N PRO A 354 -7.17 -13.25 8.49
CA PRO A 354 -6.57 -11.97 8.88
C PRO A 354 -5.33 -12.17 9.80
N TYR A 355 -4.50 -13.18 9.52
CA TYR A 355 -3.23 -13.47 10.17
C TYR A 355 -2.11 -13.98 9.20
N ASP A 356 -2.29 -14.09 7.86
CA ASP A 356 -1.21 -13.83 6.85
C ASP A 356 -1.73 -13.29 5.45
N ILE A 357 -0.90 -12.73 4.52
CA ILE A 357 -1.27 -11.93 3.30
C ILE A 357 -0.18 -11.80 2.22
N GLN A 358 -0.50 -11.25 1.02
CA GLN A 358 0.46 -10.87 -0.04
C GLN A 358 0.20 -9.60 -0.90
N LEU A 359 0.90 -9.51 -2.04
CA LEU A 359 0.98 -8.48 -3.09
C LEU A 359 0.97 -9.18 -4.49
N PHE A 360 0.82 -8.52 -5.64
CA PHE A 360 0.58 -9.20 -6.94
C PHE A 360 0.91 -8.41 -8.25
N SER A 361 1.18 -7.10 -8.30
CA SER A 361 1.58 -6.38 -9.55
C SER A 361 2.14 -4.97 -9.27
N GLU A 362 2.24 -4.18 -10.33
CA GLU A 362 2.72 -2.80 -10.51
C GLU A 362 2.19 -2.31 -11.92
N PHE A 363 2.30 -1.08 -12.49
CA PHE A 363 1.79 -0.77 -13.88
C PHE A 363 2.45 0.40 -14.63
N PHE A 364 2.07 1.67 -14.35
CA PHE A 364 2.54 2.99 -14.86
C PHE A 364 1.52 4.01 -15.44
N ASP A 365 1.33 5.12 -14.71
CA ASP A 365 0.65 6.38 -15.06
C ASP A 365 1.40 7.70 -14.63
N ASN A 366 1.94 7.92 -13.40
CA ASN A 366 2.80 9.10 -13.04
C ASN A 366 2.54 10.16 -11.86
N GLY A 367 1.35 10.40 -11.26
CA GLY A 367 0.89 11.71 -10.60
C GLY A 367 0.15 11.88 -9.18
N GLY A 368 -1.22 11.95 -9.07
CA GLY A 368 -2.11 12.52 -7.96
C GLY A 368 -2.66 11.79 -6.64
N ALA A 369 -3.65 10.87 -6.67
CA ALA A 369 -4.65 10.22 -5.71
C ALA A 369 -5.23 10.99 -4.52
N LYS A 370 -6.42 10.55 -4.00
CA LYS A 370 -6.96 10.58 -2.60
C LYS A 370 -8.43 10.07 -2.30
N LYS A 371 -9.13 9.20 -3.06
CA LYS A 371 -10.43 8.50 -2.67
C LYS A 371 -11.15 7.73 -3.77
N LEU A 372 -11.95 6.67 -3.46
CA LEU A 372 -12.90 5.91 -4.31
C LEU A 372 -14.04 5.12 -3.59
N THR A 373 -15.07 4.61 -4.33
CA THR A 373 -16.14 3.72 -3.77
C THR A 373 -17.16 2.91 -4.75
N ILE A 374 -17.93 1.80 -4.45
CA ILE A 374 -18.70 0.80 -5.36
C ILE A 374 -20.25 0.87 -5.61
N LYS A 375 -20.78 0.14 -6.64
CA LYS A 375 -22.10 -0.62 -6.70
C LYS A 375 -22.12 -1.73 -7.76
N ASP A 376 -21.91 -3.01 -7.49
CA ASP A 376 -21.70 -4.11 -8.49
C ASP A 376 -20.21 -4.36 -8.99
N ASP A 377 -19.73 -3.80 -10.13
CA ASP A 377 -18.47 -3.99 -10.94
C ASP A 377 -18.06 -2.83 -12.04
N LEU A 378 -17.31 -1.68 -11.85
CA LEU A 378 -17.19 -0.32 -12.60
C LEU A 378 -16.57 0.87 -11.76
N ALA A 379 -15.44 1.46 -12.13
CA ALA A 379 -14.43 1.85 -11.14
C ALA A 379 -13.72 3.23 -11.28
N PHE A 380 -14.17 4.34 -10.68
CA PHE A 380 -13.89 5.67 -11.27
C PHE A 380 -12.82 6.61 -10.70
N ILE A 381 -12.19 7.44 -11.56
CA ILE A 381 -10.86 8.05 -11.34
C ILE A 381 -10.57 9.49 -11.89
N ALA A 382 -9.31 9.86 -12.20
CA ALA A 382 -8.74 11.22 -12.23
C ALA A 382 -7.22 11.35 -12.59
N ASP A 383 -6.67 12.44 -13.22
CA ASP A 383 -5.42 13.20 -12.84
C ASP A 383 -4.89 14.28 -13.80
N GLY A 384 -4.07 15.18 -13.24
CA GLY A 384 -2.94 15.81 -13.90
C GLY A 384 -3.41 16.72 -15.00
N PRO A 385 -2.67 16.79 -16.10
CA PRO A 385 -3.16 17.42 -17.32
C PRO A 385 -4.52 16.94 -17.88
N ALA A 386 -5.31 16.03 -17.26
CA ALA A 386 -6.70 15.78 -17.68
C ALA A 386 -7.83 15.51 -16.63
N GLY A 387 -7.92 14.42 -15.89
CA GLY A 387 -9.18 14.03 -15.20
C GLY A 387 -9.55 12.57 -15.42
N LEU A 388 -10.70 12.23 -15.97
CA LEU A 388 -11.25 10.86 -15.98
C LEU A 388 -11.03 10.09 -17.30
N GLU A 389 -11.21 8.77 -17.25
CA GLU A 389 -11.14 7.76 -18.31
C GLU A 389 -12.09 6.55 -17.98
N ILE A 390 -12.16 5.44 -18.73
CA ILE A 390 -13.19 4.37 -18.52
C ILE A 390 -12.69 2.93 -18.69
N PHE A 391 -13.08 1.96 -17.82
CA PHE A 391 -12.53 0.59 -17.69
C PHE A 391 -13.47 -0.68 -17.98
N ASN A 392 -13.40 -1.85 -17.27
CA ASN A 392 -13.77 -3.31 -17.57
C ASN A 392 -13.68 -4.19 -16.25
N LEU A 393 -14.34 -5.35 -15.91
CA LEU A 393 -14.71 -5.76 -14.50
C LEU A 393 -15.75 -6.87 -14.25
N SER A 394 -15.43 -8.15 -14.39
CA SER A 394 -16.38 -9.23 -14.05
C SER A 394 -15.80 -10.33 -13.15
N ASN A 395 -14.48 -10.33 -13.00
CA ASN A 395 -13.62 -11.49 -12.78
C ASN A 395 -12.20 -10.99 -13.13
N PRO A 396 -11.25 -10.76 -12.24
CA PRO A 396 -11.06 -9.31 -11.94
C PRO A 396 -9.78 -8.46 -12.23
N TYR A 397 -8.78 -8.71 -13.11
CA TYR A 397 -7.52 -7.91 -13.15
C TYR A 397 -6.42 -8.04 -14.28
N GLN A 398 -6.38 -7.82 -15.60
CA GLN A 398 -7.10 -7.37 -16.81
C GLN A 398 -7.46 -5.91 -17.25
N PRO A 399 -6.79 -4.83 -16.82
CA PRO A 399 -6.94 -3.42 -17.32
C PRO A 399 -6.70 -3.06 -18.84
N THR A 400 -7.68 -2.86 -19.80
CA THR A 400 -7.49 -2.83 -21.31
C THR A 400 -8.31 -1.93 -22.34
N LYS A 401 -7.96 -0.65 -22.70
CA LYS A 401 -8.87 0.47 -23.22
C LYS A 401 -9.40 0.61 -24.71
N ILE A 402 -10.45 1.45 -25.04
CA ILE A 402 -11.05 1.79 -26.41
C ILE A 402 -11.50 3.25 -26.95
N GLY A 403 -12.36 4.17 -26.37
CA GLY A 403 -12.67 5.57 -26.96
C GLY A 403 -13.79 6.54 -26.37
N GLN A 404 -13.73 7.91 -26.52
CA GLN A 404 -13.96 8.94 -25.40
C GLN A 404 -14.45 10.48 -25.54
N TYR A 405 -13.93 11.47 -24.73
CA TYR A 405 -14.29 12.95 -24.51
C TYR A 405 -13.12 13.92 -23.97
N SER A 406 -13.29 15.27 -23.70
CA SER A 406 -12.29 16.23 -23.04
C SER A 406 -12.59 17.78 -22.81
N GLU A 407 -11.74 18.55 -22.03
CA GLU A 407 -11.54 20.07 -21.98
C GLU A 407 -10.10 20.50 -21.41
N PRO A 408 -9.67 21.74 -21.00
CA PRO A 408 -8.27 22.01 -20.45
C PRO A 408 -7.96 23.11 -19.34
N LEU A 409 -7.09 22.84 -18.30
CA LEU A 409 -6.18 23.70 -17.40
C LEU A 409 -6.07 23.34 -15.86
N VAL A 410 -4.99 22.75 -15.31
CA VAL A 410 -5.14 21.67 -14.25
C VAL A 410 -4.75 21.82 -12.74
N SER A 411 -5.43 21.02 -11.86
CA SER A 411 -5.13 20.47 -10.48
C SER A 411 -6.45 19.84 -9.83
N SER A 412 -6.45 19.05 -8.71
CA SER A 412 -7.66 18.27 -8.24
C SER A 412 -7.91 17.68 -6.83
N THR A 413 -9.19 17.29 -6.65
CA THR A 413 -9.98 16.47 -5.67
C THR A 413 -11.24 15.71 -6.33
N ASP A 414 -12.41 15.31 -5.81
CA ASP A 414 -13.01 13.89 -5.81
C ASP A 414 -13.92 13.21 -6.91
N ILE A 415 -14.88 12.24 -6.61
CA ILE A 415 -15.85 11.51 -7.54
C ILE A 415 -17.27 10.74 -7.19
N MET A 416 -18.19 11.02 -6.23
CA MET A 416 -19.65 10.48 -5.96
C MET A 416 -20.43 9.64 -7.02
N ILE A 417 -21.50 8.79 -6.86
CA ILE A 417 -22.34 8.23 -8.04
C ILE A 417 -23.83 7.62 -7.88
N GLN A 418 -24.99 8.06 -8.46
CA GLN A 418 -26.30 7.25 -8.43
C GLN A 418 -27.42 7.52 -9.48
N ASP A 419 -27.80 6.53 -10.32
CA ASP A 419 -28.76 6.34 -11.49
C ASP A 419 -28.45 6.50 -13.03
N ASP A 420 -28.03 7.61 -13.67
CA ASP A 420 -27.72 7.69 -15.13
C ASP A 420 -26.65 8.74 -15.62
N ILE A 421 -26.20 9.72 -14.81
CA ILE A 421 -25.84 11.14 -15.15
C ILE A 421 -25.07 11.93 -13.96
N ALA A 422 -23.88 12.62 -14.09
CA ALA A 422 -22.79 12.61 -13.01
C ALA A 422 -21.53 13.60 -12.54
N VAL A 423 -21.51 14.51 -11.53
CA VAL A 423 -20.64 15.75 -11.20
C VAL A 423 -19.02 15.98 -11.02
N LEU A 424 -18.00 15.68 -11.89
CA LEU A 424 -16.46 15.99 -11.81
C LEU A 424 -15.92 17.39 -11.39
N SER A 425 -15.16 17.64 -10.34
CA SER A 425 -14.48 18.95 -10.14
C SER A 425 -13.14 19.09 -10.88
N VAL A 426 -12.52 20.27 -11.00
CA VAL A 426 -11.37 20.65 -11.90
C VAL A 426 -10.67 21.95 -11.29
N PHE A 427 -9.41 22.57 -11.38
CA PHE A 427 -8.79 23.82 -10.59
C PHE A 427 -8.68 25.40 -10.99
N GLY A 428 -9.63 26.32 -10.62
CA GLY A 428 -9.80 27.77 -11.05
C GLY A 428 -10.80 28.44 -12.15
N ASP A 429 -11.87 27.85 -12.80
CA ASP A 429 -12.76 28.43 -13.96
C ASP A 429 -14.20 28.70 -13.25
N GLY A 430 -15.02 27.65 -13.06
CA GLY A 430 -16.49 27.66 -12.98
C GLY A 430 -17.20 26.67 -13.95
N VAL A 431 -17.76 25.57 -13.40
CA VAL A 431 -17.66 24.18 -13.90
C VAL A 431 -17.94 23.74 -15.33
N PHE A 432 -17.20 22.69 -15.76
CA PHE A 432 -17.20 21.84 -16.98
C PHE A 432 -18.18 20.58 -16.99
N PHE A 433 -18.33 19.51 -17.88
CA PHE A 433 -19.23 18.29 -17.55
C PHE A 433 -19.20 16.71 -18.08
N LEU A 434 -18.12 15.93 -18.45
CA LEU A 434 -17.84 14.40 -18.71
C LEU A 434 -18.76 13.20 -19.36
N ASN A 435 -18.34 11.86 -19.41
CA ASN A 435 -19.12 10.56 -19.77
C ASN A 435 -19.33 9.17 -18.87
N ILE A 436 -20.54 8.71 -18.34
CA ILE A 436 -21.39 7.43 -18.08
C ILE A 436 -22.98 7.62 -18.37
N SER A 437 -23.69 6.95 -19.34
CA SER A 437 -24.49 7.44 -20.55
C SER A 437 -24.25 6.83 -21.99
N ASP A 438 -23.51 7.50 -22.92
CA ASP A 438 -22.89 6.97 -24.20
C ASP A 438 -21.60 7.79 -24.75
N PRO A 439 -20.35 7.25 -25.10
CA PRO A 439 -19.03 7.96 -25.42
C PRO A 439 -18.38 7.90 -26.85
N THR A 440 -17.71 8.95 -27.40
CA THR A 440 -16.57 8.89 -28.42
C THR A 440 -16.04 10.22 -29.05
N ASN A 441 -16.65 11.40 -28.84
CA ASN A 441 -16.10 12.76 -29.13
C ASN A 441 -17.04 13.89 -28.62
N PRO A 442 -16.53 15.00 -28.05
CA PRO A 442 -17.20 15.76 -26.97
C PRO A 442 -18.37 16.73 -27.32
N ILE A 443 -19.25 16.92 -26.33
CA ILE A 443 -20.19 18.07 -26.11
C ILE A 443 -20.13 18.50 -24.63
N LYS A 444 -21.03 19.39 -24.11
CA LYS A 444 -21.09 19.93 -22.72
C LYS A 444 -22.42 20.69 -22.39
N ILE A 445 -22.71 21.26 -21.19
CA ILE A 445 -23.71 22.38 -20.99
C ILE A 445 -23.30 23.63 -20.11
N ASN A 446 -23.58 23.72 -18.78
CA ASN A 446 -23.98 24.98 -18.02
C ASN A 446 -23.00 25.75 -17.05
N SER A 447 -22.92 25.41 -15.73
CA SER A 447 -22.17 26.04 -14.57
C SER A 447 -22.91 27.02 -13.58
N TYR A 448 -22.29 27.44 -12.44
CA TYR A 448 -22.69 28.35 -11.30
C TYR A 448 -21.52 28.75 -10.28
N TYR A 449 -20.73 29.81 -10.49
CA TYR A 449 -19.59 30.30 -9.63
C TYR A 449 -20.16 31.45 -8.72
N ASP A 450 -19.88 31.59 -7.40
CA ASP A 450 -19.95 32.92 -6.68
C ASP A 450 -18.99 33.19 -5.45
N GLY A 451 -17.93 32.39 -5.13
CA GLY A 451 -16.78 32.90 -4.30
C GLY A 451 -15.32 32.30 -4.14
N ASN A 452 -14.97 30.98 -4.09
CA ASN A 452 -13.81 30.47 -3.27
C ASN A 452 -12.95 29.18 -3.68
N ARG A 453 -13.06 28.00 -2.98
CA ARG A 453 -12.33 26.68 -3.03
C ARG A 453 -12.82 25.37 -2.20
N ILE A 454 -14.09 24.83 -2.14
CA ILE A 454 -14.79 23.54 -1.60
C ILE A 454 -13.90 22.34 -1.16
N GLN A 455 -14.39 21.41 -0.32
CA GLN A 455 -13.65 20.20 0.07
C GLN A 455 -14.40 18.80 0.11
N THR A 456 -15.64 18.51 -0.37
CA THR A 456 -16.21 17.10 -0.46
C THR A 456 -17.58 16.96 -1.19
N ALA A 457 -18.15 15.76 -1.45
CA ALA A 457 -19.40 15.45 -2.19
C ALA A 457 -20.21 14.10 -1.84
N TYR A 458 -21.22 13.54 -2.63
CA TYR A 458 -22.09 12.29 -2.40
C TYR A 458 -23.36 12.01 -3.34
N ILE A 459 -24.21 10.90 -3.27
CA ILE A 459 -25.63 10.78 -3.89
C ILE A 459 -26.72 9.61 -3.58
N SER A 460 -28.10 9.87 -3.49
CA SER A 460 -29.34 9.07 -3.95
C SER A 460 -30.83 9.69 -3.76
N ASN A 461 -32.05 9.18 -4.22
CA ASN A 461 -33.58 9.54 -4.07
C ASN A 461 -34.62 10.50 -4.93
N ASP A 462 -34.83 11.84 -4.79
CA ASP A 462 -35.62 12.85 -5.65
C ASP A 462 -35.05 14.35 -5.99
N LEU A 463 -33.99 14.94 -5.35
CA LEU A 463 -33.31 16.29 -5.33
C LEU A 463 -31.67 16.28 -5.10
N VAL A 464 -30.64 17.06 -5.64
CA VAL A 464 -29.06 16.86 -5.59
C VAL A 464 -28.04 18.00 -5.13
N PHE A 465 -26.90 17.89 -4.39
CA PHE A 465 -26.08 19.04 -3.81
C PHE A 465 -24.91 19.77 -4.56
N LEU A 466 -24.11 20.69 -3.88
CA LEU A 466 -22.97 21.68 -4.21
C LEU A 466 -22.21 22.69 -3.15
N GLY A 467 -22.22 24.07 -3.13
CA GLY A 467 -21.08 25.00 -2.68
C GLY A 467 -21.07 25.95 -1.40
N SER A 468 -20.06 26.77 -0.93
CA SER A 468 -18.82 27.55 -1.38
C SER A 468 -17.61 27.52 -0.31
N ARG A 469 -16.53 28.37 -0.21
CA ARG A 469 -15.36 28.28 0.80
C ARG A 469 -15.02 29.55 1.57
N ASN A 470 -15.49 29.69 2.81
CA ASN A 470 -15.33 30.95 3.58
C ASN A 470 -15.71 30.83 5.08
N GLN A 471 -17.02 30.67 5.36
CA GLN A 471 -17.75 30.24 6.57
C GLN A 471 -19.29 30.40 6.34
N SER A 472 -19.83 30.17 5.13
CA SER A 472 -21.25 30.43 4.75
C SER A 472 -21.81 29.56 3.62
N LEU A 473 -22.74 28.66 3.92
CA LEU A 473 -23.09 27.57 3.00
C LEU A 473 -24.27 27.79 2.04
N VAL A 474 -24.23 27.10 0.89
CA VAL A 474 -24.96 27.40 -0.34
C VAL A 474 -25.47 26.16 -1.14
N VAL A 475 -26.64 25.63 -0.75
CA VAL A 475 -27.42 24.54 -1.40
C VAL A 475 -28.15 24.95 -2.66
N LEU A 476 -28.08 24.18 -3.76
CA LEU A 476 -28.58 24.57 -5.10
C LEU A 476 -29.86 23.82 -5.55
N ASN A 477 -30.09 23.58 -6.87
CA ASN A 477 -31.32 22.92 -7.37
C ASN A 477 -31.21 22.45 -8.84
N ILE A 478 -31.37 21.15 -9.13
CA ILE A 478 -31.16 20.63 -10.49
C ILE A 478 -32.27 19.71 -11.03
N SER A 479 -33.48 19.85 -10.51
CA SER A 479 -34.72 19.39 -11.18
C SER A 479 -34.86 19.85 -12.62
N ASP A 480 -34.16 20.92 -12.95
CA ASP A 480 -33.74 21.16 -14.29
C ASP A 480 -32.22 21.24 -14.30
N LEU A 481 -31.61 20.23 -14.89
CA LEU A 481 -30.21 20.17 -15.28
C LEU A 481 -29.70 21.49 -15.88
N SER A 482 -30.53 22.19 -16.66
CA SER A 482 -30.16 23.44 -17.30
C SER A 482 -30.34 24.70 -16.42
N SER A 483 -30.66 24.56 -15.13
CA SER A 483 -31.05 25.68 -14.27
C SER A 483 -30.84 25.44 -12.75
N ILE A 484 -29.56 25.29 -12.35
CA ILE A 484 -29.08 25.34 -10.95
C ILE A 484 -29.69 26.52 -10.16
N SER A 485 -30.14 26.34 -8.92
CA SER A 485 -30.53 27.50 -8.08
C SER A 485 -30.53 27.29 -6.56
N ILE A 486 -30.00 28.26 -5.82
CA ILE A 486 -29.91 28.22 -4.34
C ILE A 486 -31.28 28.25 -3.66
N ALA A 487 -31.50 27.48 -2.57
CA ALA A 487 -32.68 27.69 -1.70
C ALA A 487 -32.59 27.32 -0.18
N GLY A 488 -31.38 27.17 0.36
CA GLY A 488 -31.06 27.16 1.80
C GLY A 488 -29.79 28.00 2.09
N SER A 489 -29.37 28.07 3.37
CA SER A 489 -28.04 28.55 3.82
C SER A 489 -27.86 28.36 5.35
N TYR A 490 -26.62 28.20 5.84
CA TYR A 490 -26.23 28.28 7.26
C TYR A 490 -24.81 28.89 7.39
N ASP A 491 -24.30 29.23 8.58
CA ASP A 491 -23.08 30.06 8.84
C ASP A 491 -22.21 29.58 10.06
N PHE A 492 -20.96 29.12 9.84
CA PHE A 492 -20.12 28.44 10.86
C PHE A 492 -19.72 29.44 12.01
N SER A 493 -20.14 29.22 13.25
CA SER A 493 -20.12 30.17 14.39
C SER A 493 -18.78 30.68 14.95
N ILE A 494 -17.64 30.17 14.50
CA ILE A 494 -16.32 30.81 14.61
C ILE A 494 -15.91 31.31 13.21
N GLU A 495 -14.90 30.73 12.55
CA GLU A 495 -14.31 31.12 11.26
C GLU A 495 -13.47 29.97 10.65
N PHE A 496 -13.17 30.09 9.34
CA PHE A 496 -12.14 29.39 8.56
C PHE A 496 -12.28 27.92 8.27
N SER A 497 -13.16 27.23 8.95
CA SER A 497 -14.11 26.32 8.35
C SER A 497 -13.80 25.46 7.08
N PHE A 498 -12.55 25.05 6.76
CA PHE A 498 -12.11 23.92 5.87
C PHE A 498 -13.20 22.83 5.75
N THR A 499 -13.39 21.94 4.78
CA THR A 499 -14.58 21.06 4.91
C THR A 499 -14.62 19.81 4.00
N TYR A 500 -14.24 18.61 4.49
CA TYR A 500 -13.79 17.49 3.64
C TYR A 500 -14.43 16.02 3.37
N ASP A 501 -15.53 15.46 3.94
CA ASP A 501 -16.26 14.18 3.46
C ASP A 501 -17.81 14.33 3.53
N LEU A 502 -18.68 13.62 2.75
CA LEU A 502 -20.19 13.65 2.77
C LEU A 502 -21.10 12.35 2.49
N PHE A 503 -22.33 12.18 3.12
CA PHE A 503 -23.26 10.98 3.28
C PHE A 503 -24.63 11.19 4.04
N LEU A 504 -25.58 10.21 4.05
CA LEU A 504 -26.85 10.18 4.85
C LEU A 504 -27.49 8.81 5.26
N ASP A 505 -28.39 8.81 6.26
CA ASP A 505 -29.48 7.87 6.56
C ASP A 505 -30.88 8.50 6.58
N ASN A 506 -31.89 7.85 5.97
CA ASN A 506 -33.28 8.32 5.91
C ASN A 506 -33.32 9.84 5.81
N ASP A 507 -34.08 10.54 6.64
CA ASP A 507 -34.19 12.00 6.70
C ASP A 507 -32.86 12.75 6.89
N THR A 508 -31.71 12.08 7.08
CA THR A 508 -30.70 12.46 8.07
C THR A 508 -29.23 12.30 7.67
N LEU A 509 -28.55 13.39 7.32
CA LEU A 509 -27.22 13.45 6.69
C LEU A 509 -26.08 13.36 7.72
N ILE A 510 -24.78 13.53 7.49
CA ILE A 510 -23.78 13.81 8.55
C ILE A 510 -23.15 15.20 8.31
N VAL A 511 -21.87 15.46 8.49
CA VAL A 511 -20.98 16.55 7.96
C VAL A 511 -19.52 16.07 8.24
N ALA A 512 -18.33 16.64 7.90
CA ALA A 512 -17.18 16.60 8.88
C ALA A 512 -15.99 17.56 8.92
N SER A 513 -15.28 17.59 10.09
CA SER A 513 -14.29 18.58 10.58
C SER A 513 -12.79 18.32 10.88
N PHE A 514 -11.96 19.28 10.45
CA PHE A 514 -10.65 19.77 10.85
C PHE A 514 -10.71 20.72 12.06
N PHE A 515 -11.82 21.21 12.70
CA PHE A 515 -11.94 22.22 13.83
C PHE A 515 -13.36 22.55 14.41
N GLU A 516 -14.46 21.80 14.23
CA GLU A 516 -15.71 22.09 14.98
C GLU A 516 -16.22 20.92 15.80
N GLY A 517 -16.20 19.77 15.15
CA GLY A 517 -16.53 18.50 15.73
C GLY A 517 -17.69 17.80 15.11
N VAL A 518 -17.63 16.45 15.07
CA VAL A 518 -18.54 15.40 14.59
C VAL A 518 -20.06 15.67 14.78
N THR A 519 -20.62 16.84 14.38
CA THR A 519 -21.97 17.55 14.40
C THR A 519 -23.24 16.92 13.84
N LEU A 520 -24.35 16.89 14.64
CA LEU A 520 -25.69 16.35 14.24
C LEU A 520 -26.94 17.17 13.77
N LEU A 521 -26.94 18.26 12.98
CA LEU A 521 -28.11 19.11 12.50
C LEU A 521 -29.60 18.64 12.71
N ASN A 522 -30.58 19.40 13.25
CA ASN A 522 -32.00 18.90 13.50
C ASN A 522 -33.12 19.08 12.42
N ILE A 523 -32.83 18.92 11.13
CA ILE A 523 -33.48 19.72 10.07
C ILE A 523 -34.97 19.34 9.67
N SER A 524 -36.05 20.12 9.97
CA SER A 524 -37.43 20.10 9.34
C SER A 524 -38.05 21.30 8.48
N ASP A 525 -37.51 21.79 7.32
CA ASP A 525 -37.94 22.93 6.38
C ASP A 525 -36.77 23.68 5.65
N LEU A 526 -36.81 23.79 4.29
CA LEU A 526 -35.70 24.12 3.36
C LEU A 526 -34.75 25.26 3.79
N SER A 527 -35.32 26.20 4.52
CA SER A 527 -34.87 27.57 4.60
C SER A 527 -34.29 28.00 5.96
N ASN A 528 -34.09 27.09 6.93
CA ASN A 528 -33.75 27.50 8.31
C ASN A 528 -32.90 26.51 9.15
N ILE A 529 -31.58 26.63 9.06
CA ILE A 529 -30.61 25.66 9.60
C ILE A 529 -30.09 26.01 11.02
N GLN A 530 -29.77 25.03 11.90
CA GLN A 530 -29.38 25.24 13.32
C GLN A 530 -28.68 24.04 14.03
N LYS A 531 -27.90 24.33 15.08
CA LYS A 531 -26.91 23.47 15.77
C LYS A 531 -27.09 23.36 17.29
N LEU A 532 -26.51 22.32 17.94
CA LEU A 532 -26.58 22.01 19.36
C LEU A 532 -25.31 22.43 20.12
N ALA A 533 -24.14 21.95 19.70
CA ALA A 533 -23.06 21.59 20.64
C ALA A 533 -21.64 22.12 20.30
N ASN A 534 -20.72 21.19 20.01
CA ASN A 534 -19.24 21.14 19.91
C ASN A 534 -18.86 19.75 20.51
N TYR A 535 -17.58 19.33 20.53
CA TYR A 535 -17.01 18.09 21.13
C TYR A 535 -15.50 17.90 20.75
N ASP A 536 -14.83 16.75 20.62
CA ASP A 536 -13.41 16.67 20.21
C ASP A 536 -12.93 15.33 19.62
N THR A 537 -12.13 15.45 18.56
CA THR A 537 -11.14 14.48 18.03
C THR A 537 -9.76 14.98 18.38
N GLY A 538 -9.56 16.30 18.22
CA GLY A 538 -8.48 17.08 18.74
C GLY A 538 -7.80 17.93 17.73
N LEU A 539 -7.41 17.29 16.64
CA LEU A 539 -6.57 17.82 15.57
C LEU A 539 -7.50 17.80 14.29
N GLY A 540 -8.47 16.91 14.03
CA GLY A 540 -9.24 16.94 12.75
C GLY A 540 -10.16 15.74 12.51
N SER A 541 -10.61 15.34 11.29
CA SER A 541 -11.34 14.08 10.92
C SER A 541 -12.11 14.05 9.50
N GLN A 542 -11.95 13.04 8.57
CA GLN A 542 -11.59 13.10 7.09
C GLN A 542 -12.52 12.37 6.15
N ASP A 543 -12.82 11.11 6.42
CA ASP A 543 -13.77 10.32 5.62
C ASP A 543 -14.59 9.39 6.50
N LEU A 544 -15.57 8.60 6.02
CA LEU A 544 -16.46 7.71 6.79
C LEU A 544 -17.35 6.75 5.92
N PHE A 545 -17.75 5.55 6.40
CA PHE A 545 -18.74 4.65 5.73
C PHE A 545 -20.09 4.23 6.45
N LEU A 546 -20.56 2.96 6.63
CA LEU A 546 -21.80 2.49 7.35
C LEU A 546 -22.00 0.99 7.68
N GLU A 547 -22.60 0.69 8.86
CA GLU A 547 -23.47 -0.50 9.13
C GLU A 547 -24.55 -0.34 10.28
N ASP A 548 -25.23 -1.39 10.76
CA ASP A 548 -26.35 -1.52 11.75
C ASP A 548 -26.36 -0.76 13.13
N ASN A 549 -26.77 0.52 13.20
CA ASN A 549 -26.43 1.42 14.34
C ASN A 549 -24.91 1.53 14.55
N ILE A 550 -24.14 1.17 13.53
CA ILE A 550 -22.78 0.72 13.58
C ILE A 550 -21.91 1.52 12.57
N LEU A 551 -20.86 2.24 12.99
CA LEU A 551 -20.04 3.15 12.15
C LEU A 551 -18.59 3.32 12.87
N TYR A 552 -17.38 3.55 12.33
CA TYR A 552 -16.09 3.34 13.08
C TYR A 552 -14.63 4.04 12.75
N THR A 553 -14.04 5.17 13.29
CA THR A 553 -12.83 5.96 12.70
C THR A 553 -11.56 6.67 13.36
N VAL A 554 -11.01 7.84 12.83
CA VAL A 554 -9.62 8.18 12.35
C VAL A 554 -8.89 9.56 12.22
N SER A 555 -9.32 10.80 12.54
CA SER A 555 -8.55 12.11 12.78
C SER A 555 -6.96 12.25 12.80
N ARG A 556 -6.28 13.28 13.39
CA ARG A 556 -4.75 13.34 13.47
C ARG A 556 -4.02 13.75 14.80
N ILE A 557 -4.57 13.99 16.00
CA ILE A 557 -3.87 13.75 17.33
C ILE A 557 -4.96 13.42 18.41
N PRO A 558 -5.10 12.17 19.00
CA PRO A 558 -4.31 10.90 18.85
C PRO A 558 -4.82 9.35 18.78
N GLY A 559 -6.07 8.81 18.56
CA GLY A 559 -6.47 7.32 18.68
C GLY A 559 -6.84 6.26 17.53
N LEU A 560 -8.04 5.61 17.49
CA LEU A 560 -9.00 4.91 16.50
C LEU A 560 -10.14 4.46 17.45
N GLU A 561 -11.31 5.09 17.64
CA GLU A 561 -12.02 5.21 18.98
C GLU A 561 -13.63 5.02 19.42
N ILE A 562 -14.93 4.54 19.04
CA ILE A 562 -15.87 3.93 17.89
C ILE A 562 -17.45 4.44 17.85
N LEU A 563 -18.03 5.22 16.86
CA LEU A 563 -19.26 6.19 17.03
C LEU A 563 -20.81 5.88 17.30
N SER A 564 -21.26 4.87 18.06
CA SER A 564 -22.66 4.67 18.55
C SER A 564 -23.97 4.55 17.71
N TYR A 565 -24.17 5.26 16.61
CA TYR A 565 -25.26 6.25 16.72
C TYR A 565 -26.75 5.78 16.57
N ASN A 566 -27.69 6.51 17.23
CA ASN A 566 -29.11 6.07 17.42
C ASN A 566 -30.32 6.90 16.89
N GLN A 567 -30.20 8.01 16.15
CA GLN A 567 -31.27 9.01 15.86
C GLN A 567 -31.31 10.37 16.65
N THR A 568 -30.54 10.64 17.74
CA THR A 568 -30.44 11.99 18.43
C THR A 568 -29.12 12.41 19.23
N TYR A 569 -27.88 11.98 18.88
CA TYR A 569 -26.85 11.38 19.79
C TYR A 569 -25.33 11.45 19.31
N VAL A 570 -24.18 11.95 19.94
CA VAL A 570 -22.71 11.66 19.53
C VAL A 570 -21.42 11.96 20.41
N ASP A 571 -20.55 10.93 20.74
CA ASP A 571 -19.53 10.67 21.88
C ASP A 571 -18.71 9.27 22.14
N LEU A 572 -17.36 9.18 22.30
CA LEU A 572 -16.21 8.13 22.22
C LEU A 572 -16.13 6.66 22.91
N VAL A 573 -15.47 5.63 22.29
CA VAL A 573 -15.08 4.14 22.63
C VAL A 573 -13.54 3.70 22.74
N SER A 574 -12.88 3.03 21.74
CA SER A 574 -11.66 2.19 21.91
C SER A 574 -10.60 2.23 20.80
N HIS A 575 -9.37 2.53 21.20
CA HIS A 575 -8.44 3.47 20.56
C HIS A 575 -7.24 2.83 19.82
N HIS A 576 -7.02 3.06 18.52
CA HIS A 576 -5.92 2.38 17.80
C HIS A 576 -5.11 3.13 16.73
N ASP A 577 -3.95 3.57 17.18
CA ASP A 577 -3.06 4.62 16.70
C ASP A 577 -1.64 4.09 16.40
N VAL A 578 -0.95 4.38 15.26
CA VAL A 578 0.13 3.46 14.80
C VAL A 578 1.52 3.93 14.25
N SER A 579 1.87 5.09 13.62
CA SER A 579 3.32 5.33 13.23
C SER A 579 3.94 6.73 12.92
N GLY A 580 3.46 7.62 12.02
CA GLY A 580 4.29 8.77 11.50
C GLY A 580 3.65 10.19 11.31
N PHE A 581 3.13 10.59 10.13
CA PHE A 581 2.25 11.76 9.82
C PHE A 581 1.52 11.71 8.43
N ASN A 582 0.18 11.96 8.34
CA ASN A 582 -0.46 12.51 7.12
C ASN A 582 -2.02 12.26 6.80
N ALA A 583 -2.44 11.10 6.20
CA ALA A 583 -3.68 10.39 5.62
C ALA A 583 -5.08 10.91 5.10
N VAL A 584 -6.01 10.02 4.60
CA VAL A 584 -7.43 10.31 4.15
C VAL A 584 -8.69 9.32 4.27
N ASP A 585 -8.74 7.95 4.24
CA ASP A 585 -10.09 7.19 4.34
C ASP A 585 -10.30 5.88 5.20
N ILE A 586 -11.06 4.83 4.77
CA ILE A 586 -12.18 4.43 5.67
C ILE A 586 -13.14 3.22 5.47
N GLU A 587 -12.79 2.06 4.92
CA GLU A 587 -13.84 1.35 4.18
C GLU A 587 -13.74 -0.23 4.17
N LYS A 588 -14.80 -1.05 3.88
CA LYS A 588 -15.23 -2.20 4.77
C LYS A 588 -15.73 -3.63 4.32
N ALA A 589 -15.33 -4.79 4.89
CA ALA A 589 -16.11 -6.07 4.73
C ALA A 589 -16.03 -7.16 5.81
N ASP A 590 -17.14 -7.87 5.95
CA ASP A 590 -17.39 -9.05 6.77
C ASP A 590 -17.01 -8.85 8.24
N ASN A 591 -16.12 -9.61 8.83
CA ASN A 591 -15.61 -9.25 10.16
C ASN A 591 -14.32 -8.41 9.99
N ILE A 592 -14.25 -7.37 9.13
CA ILE A 592 -12.97 -6.77 8.71
C ILE A 592 -13.05 -5.45 7.81
N VAL A 593 -12.00 -4.57 7.60
CA VAL A 593 -12.19 -3.08 7.24
C VAL A 593 -11.00 -2.04 6.84
N TYR A 594 -10.38 -1.97 5.66
CA TYR A 594 -8.94 -1.50 5.57
C TYR A 594 -8.69 0.01 5.60
N ILE A 595 -7.41 0.46 5.47
CA ILE A 595 -6.86 1.76 4.92
C ILE A 595 -5.31 1.71 4.60
N ALA A 596 -4.44 2.73 4.92
CA ALA A 596 -3.02 2.84 4.51
C ALA A 596 -1.99 3.81 5.28
N ASP A 597 -1.15 4.78 4.77
CA ASP A 597 -1.00 6.24 5.20
C ASP A 597 -0.08 7.11 4.37
N GLU A 598 -0.25 8.43 4.39
CA GLU A 598 0.53 9.52 3.75
C GLU A 598 2.05 9.49 3.92
N ASN A 599 2.65 8.42 4.46
CA ASN A 599 3.94 7.81 4.04
C ASN A 599 4.11 6.29 4.50
N GLN A 600 3.06 5.46 4.78
CA GLN A 600 3.11 3.98 4.99
C GLN A 600 3.29 3.00 3.77
N GLY A 601 2.19 2.57 3.13
CA GLY A 601 1.76 1.15 3.24
C GLY A 601 0.25 0.99 3.56
N ILE A 602 -0.35 -0.21 3.52
CA ILE A 602 -1.80 -0.49 3.77
C ILE A 602 -2.12 -0.41 5.30
N PHE A 603 -3.35 -0.56 5.78
CA PHE A 603 -3.58 -1.53 6.85
C PHE A 603 -4.82 -2.39 6.72
N ILE A 604 -4.67 -3.43 7.52
CA ILE A 604 -5.25 -4.70 7.72
C ILE A 604 -5.50 -4.69 9.29
N VAL A 605 -6.67 -5.14 9.87
CA VAL A 605 -7.32 -5.19 11.23
C VAL A 605 -8.37 -6.30 11.45
N ASP A 606 -8.87 -6.38 12.68
CA ASP A 606 -9.87 -7.26 13.27
C ASP A 606 -10.61 -6.41 14.38
N VAL A 607 -11.57 -6.94 15.14
CA VAL A 607 -11.93 -6.63 16.53
C VAL A 607 -12.73 -7.83 17.07
N SER A 608 -13.93 -8.12 16.58
CA SER A 608 -14.91 -9.14 17.04
C SER A 608 -15.66 -8.81 18.33
N ASN A 609 -15.55 -7.55 18.79
CA ASN A 609 -16.51 -6.87 19.68
C ASN A 609 -16.38 -5.34 19.78
N ILE A 610 -15.85 -4.64 18.76
CA ILE A 610 -15.74 -3.16 18.61
C ILE A 610 -14.89 -2.37 19.62
N SER A 611 -13.85 -2.95 20.22
CA SER A 611 -13.61 -2.52 21.61
C SER A 611 -12.22 -2.69 22.25
N ASN A 612 -11.38 -3.59 21.79
CA ASN A 612 -10.07 -3.89 22.42
C ASN A 612 -9.02 -4.15 21.32
N PRO A 613 -8.95 -3.33 20.27
CA PRO A 613 -8.25 -3.66 19.04
C PRO A 613 -6.82 -4.28 19.22
N VAL A 614 -6.47 -5.45 18.65
CA VAL A 614 -5.20 -6.24 18.78
C VAL A 614 -4.16 -6.34 17.55
N THR A 615 -3.74 -5.28 16.81
CA THR A 615 -2.74 -5.17 15.64
C THR A 615 -1.97 -6.38 14.89
N VAL A 616 -2.48 -7.40 14.11
CA VAL A 616 -1.89 -8.47 13.18
C VAL A 616 -1.45 -8.08 11.71
N GLY A 617 -0.82 -6.97 11.33
CA GLY A 617 -0.82 -6.62 9.87
C GLY A 617 0.45 -6.10 9.18
N GLU A 618 0.61 -6.37 7.87
CA GLU A 618 1.64 -5.74 7.03
C GLU A 618 1.54 -5.67 5.47
N HIS A 619 2.24 -4.64 4.93
CA HIS A 619 2.53 -4.20 3.55
C HIS A 619 2.92 -2.69 3.64
N ARG A 620 4.13 -2.34 4.14
CA ARG A 620 5.38 -3.16 4.19
C ARG A 620 6.17 -3.01 2.86
N LYS A 621 5.53 -2.46 1.83
CA LYS A 621 6.03 -1.91 0.56
C LYS A 621 4.92 -0.97 0.02
N TYR A 622 5.24 -0.13 -0.96
CA TYR A 622 4.32 0.80 -1.65
C TYR A 622 3.62 1.82 -0.75
N ASP A 623 2.91 2.72 -1.40
CA ASP A 623 2.84 4.10 -0.97
C ASP A 623 1.35 4.41 -0.61
N ILE A 624 0.70 3.34 -0.08
CA ILE A 624 -0.67 2.83 -0.32
C ILE A 624 -1.80 3.85 -0.07
N TYR A 625 -2.95 3.94 -0.77
CA TYR A 625 -3.70 5.23 -0.94
C TYR A 625 -5.23 5.30 -1.29
N ASP A 626 -6.05 4.26 -1.30
CA ASP A 626 -7.39 4.14 -1.93
C ASP A 626 -7.84 2.64 -1.85
N LEU A 627 -9.10 2.20 -2.04
CA LEU A 627 -9.66 0.80 -2.05
C LEU A 627 -11.21 0.89 -2.18
N HIS A 628 -12.01 -0.16 -2.50
CA HIS A 628 -13.48 -0.38 -2.33
C HIS A 628 -13.90 -1.69 -3.07
N PRO A 629 -14.65 -2.66 -2.47
CA PRO A 629 -14.91 -4.05 -2.81
C PRO A 629 -14.77 -4.50 -4.23
N TYR A 630 -14.32 -5.73 -4.44
CA TYR A 630 -14.98 -6.55 -5.46
C TYR A 630 -14.88 -8.08 -5.34
N ASP A 631 -15.85 -8.74 -4.72
CA ASP A 631 -16.09 -10.20 -4.81
C ASP A 631 -14.92 -10.98 -4.24
N GLN A 632 -14.01 -11.22 -5.16
CA GLN A 632 -12.72 -11.84 -5.11
C GLN A 632 -11.74 -10.81 -5.70
N TYR A 633 -10.86 -11.10 -6.67
CA TYR A 633 -9.89 -10.10 -7.21
C TYR A 633 -10.55 -8.76 -7.71
N LEU A 634 -9.82 -7.74 -8.19
CA LEU A 634 -10.22 -6.31 -8.02
C LEU A 634 -9.73 -5.24 -9.03
N VAL A 635 -10.00 -3.92 -8.84
CA VAL A 635 -8.99 -2.85 -9.07
C VAL A 635 -9.28 -1.46 -8.45
N ALA A 636 -8.24 -0.61 -8.27
CA ALA A 636 -7.74 0.00 -6.98
C ALA A 636 -6.82 1.24 -7.21
N CYS A 637 -6.47 2.29 -6.41
CA CYS A 637 -5.90 3.59 -6.91
C CYS A 637 -4.55 4.20 -6.42
N ALA A 638 -3.57 4.53 -7.29
CA ALA A 638 -2.27 5.04 -6.83
C ALA A 638 -1.28 5.76 -7.77
N ASN A 639 -0.04 6.07 -7.35
CA ASN A 639 0.90 6.96 -8.08
C ASN A 639 1.83 6.21 -8.92
N ASN A 640 2.30 6.90 -9.95
CA ASN A 640 3.44 6.51 -10.71
C ASN A 640 3.15 5.21 -11.43
N ASP A 641 2.89 4.07 -10.76
CA ASP A 641 2.69 2.74 -11.33
C ASP A 641 1.23 2.30 -11.59
N GLY A 642 0.36 3.24 -11.98
CA GLY A 642 -1.01 3.19 -12.54
C GLY A 642 -2.01 2.01 -12.55
N ILE A 643 -1.79 0.80 -11.97
CA ILE A 643 -2.76 -0.33 -11.75
C ILE A 643 -2.10 -1.63 -11.25
N ILE A 644 -1.53 -1.52 -10.04
CA ILE A 644 -1.00 -2.60 -9.21
C ILE A 644 -2.08 -3.63 -8.84
N ILE A 645 -1.62 -4.74 -8.28
CA ILE A 645 -2.41 -5.86 -7.81
C ILE A 645 -1.78 -6.30 -6.46
N PHE A 646 -2.52 -6.69 -5.41
CA PHE A 646 -2.07 -7.46 -4.23
C PHE A 646 -2.85 -8.78 -4.07
N THR A 647 -2.24 -9.86 -3.55
CA THR A 647 -2.77 -11.27 -3.49
C THR A 647 -2.81 -11.74 -1.98
N PHE A 648 -3.51 -12.83 -1.54
CA PHE A 648 -3.60 -13.29 -0.11
C PHE A 648 -2.40 -14.18 0.23
N ASP A 649 -2.32 -14.74 1.43
CA ASP A 649 -1.49 -15.91 1.80
C ASP A 649 -1.76 -16.19 3.26
N SER A 650 -2.70 -17.05 3.57
CA SER A 650 -3.17 -17.20 4.95
C SER A 650 -2.17 -17.84 5.93
N ASP A 651 -0.94 -18.19 5.53
CA ASP A 651 0.03 -18.90 6.38
C ASP A 651 1.53 -18.54 6.21
N SER A 652 1.85 -17.56 5.37
CA SER A 652 3.17 -16.96 5.07
C SER A 652 4.08 -17.70 4.06
N ASP A 653 3.56 -18.61 3.24
CA ASP A 653 4.40 -19.52 2.43
C ASP A 653 4.92 -18.95 1.09
N GLY A 654 4.17 -18.09 0.41
CA GLY A 654 4.49 -17.59 -0.93
C GLY A 654 3.45 -17.85 -2.03
N ILE A 655 2.46 -18.72 -1.80
CA ILE A 655 1.18 -18.82 -2.53
C ILE A 655 0.10 -18.12 -1.70
N THR A 656 -1.14 -18.13 -2.18
CA THR A 656 -2.11 -17.09 -1.93
C THR A 656 -3.52 -17.68 -1.97
N ASP A 657 -4.37 -17.40 -0.97
CA ASP A 657 -5.65 -18.09 -0.75
C ASP A 657 -6.47 -18.40 -1.99
N ILE A 658 -6.57 -17.46 -2.94
CA ILE A 658 -7.38 -17.66 -4.13
C ILE A 658 -6.71 -18.56 -5.18
N ASP A 659 -5.40 -18.46 -5.39
CA ASP A 659 -4.68 -19.39 -6.28
C ASP A 659 -4.57 -20.77 -5.62
N GLU A 660 -4.32 -20.81 -4.32
CA GLU A 660 -4.40 -22.02 -3.51
C GLU A 660 -5.75 -22.73 -3.63
N ARG A 661 -6.85 -22.02 -3.41
CA ARG A 661 -8.20 -22.61 -3.43
C ARG A 661 -8.67 -22.95 -4.85
N ASP A 662 -8.44 -22.06 -5.82
CA ASP A 662 -9.05 -22.13 -7.16
C ASP A 662 -8.10 -22.64 -8.27
N ILE A 663 -6.79 -22.66 -8.05
CA ILE A 663 -5.78 -23.25 -8.97
C ILE A 663 -5.21 -24.57 -8.43
N TRP A 664 -4.71 -24.61 -7.19
CA TRP A 664 -3.88 -25.72 -6.68
C TRP A 664 -4.66 -26.78 -5.90
N GLY A 665 -5.57 -26.37 -5.02
CA GLY A 665 -6.39 -27.20 -4.15
C GLY A 665 -5.87 -27.39 -2.71
N THR A 666 -5.00 -26.49 -2.25
CA THR A 666 -4.38 -26.47 -0.90
C THR A 666 -5.33 -25.91 0.18
N ASP A 667 -4.91 -25.85 1.45
CA ASP A 667 -5.68 -25.32 2.59
C ASP A 667 -5.00 -24.07 3.16
N PRO A 668 -5.36 -22.85 2.74
CA PRO A 668 -4.57 -21.62 2.92
C PRO A 668 -4.14 -21.27 4.35
N PHE A 669 -4.74 -21.87 5.35
CA PHE A 669 -4.46 -21.60 6.76
C PHE A 669 -3.30 -22.50 7.28
N ASN A 670 -2.51 -23.10 6.40
CA ASN A 670 -1.56 -24.17 6.69
C ASN A 670 -0.56 -24.46 5.53
N ALA A 671 0.63 -23.83 5.63
CA ALA A 671 1.75 -23.76 4.66
C ALA A 671 2.43 -25.09 4.26
N ASP A 672 1.78 -26.22 4.52
CA ASP A 672 2.28 -27.61 4.46
C ASP A 672 1.01 -28.48 4.43
N THR A 673 0.23 -28.37 3.35
CA THR A 673 -1.20 -28.78 3.29
C THR A 673 -1.41 -30.24 3.70
N ASP A 674 -0.50 -31.12 3.31
CA ASP A 674 -0.61 -32.55 3.60
C ASP A 674 0.17 -33.04 4.84
N GLY A 675 1.01 -32.17 5.42
CA GLY A 675 1.69 -32.36 6.72
C GLY A 675 2.98 -33.18 6.62
N ASP A 676 3.75 -32.89 5.58
CA ASP A 676 5.01 -33.48 5.14
C ASP A 676 6.24 -32.90 5.88
N GLU A 677 6.23 -31.59 6.20
CA GLU A 677 7.37 -30.70 6.51
C GLU A 677 8.16 -30.18 5.26
N ILE A 678 7.48 -29.88 4.15
CA ILE A 678 7.90 -28.98 3.04
C ILE A 678 6.85 -27.84 2.97
N ASP A 679 7.10 -26.72 2.26
CA ASP A 679 6.06 -25.72 1.98
C ASP A 679 5.46 -25.82 0.58
N ASP A 680 4.13 -25.63 0.49
CA ASP A 680 3.32 -25.81 -0.72
C ASP A 680 3.87 -24.94 -1.88
N TYR A 681 4.34 -23.74 -1.59
CA TYR A 681 5.02 -22.82 -2.50
C TYR A 681 6.27 -23.45 -3.12
N PHE A 682 7.13 -24.06 -2.32
CA PHE A 682 8.31 -24.75 -2.82
C PHE A 682 7.91 -25.95 -3.68
N GLU A 683 6.91 -26.71 -3.28
CA GLU A 683 6.40 -27.84 -4.06
C GLU A 683 5.89 -27.41 -5.43
N ILE A 684 5.02 -26.41 -5.47
CA ILE A 684 4.42 -25.88 -6.69
C ILE A 684 5.46 -25.24 -7.61
N MET A 685 6.42 -24.49 -7.06
CA MET A 685 7.51 -23.90 -7.85
C MET A 685 8.47 -24.95 -8.42
N ASN A 686 8.68 -26.07 -7.72
CA ASN A 686 9.55 -27.17 -8.16
C ASN A 686 8.79 -28.34 -8.80
N GLY A 687 7.47 -28.23 -8.99
CA GLY A 687 6.64 -29.19 -9.72
C GLY A 687 6.40 -30.54 -9.00
N LEU A 688 6.38 -30.51 -7.67
CA LEU A 688 5.95 -31.60 -6.78
C LEU A 688 4.40 -31.58 -6.65
N ASP A 689 3.81 -32.35 -5.72
CA ASP A 689 2.35 -32.50 -5.55
C ASP A 689 1.97 -32.31 -4.06
N PRO A 690 1.63 -31.08 -3.61
CA PRO A 690 1.41 -30.70 -2.18
C PRO A 690 0.13 -31.30 -1.55
N LEU A 691 -0.26 -32.47 -2.05
CA LEU A 691 -1.43 -33.26 -1.68
C LEU A 691 -1.08 -34.77 -1.60
N ASP A 692 0.18 -35.19 -1.80
CA ASP A 692 0.70 -36.55 -1.58
C ASP A 692 1.99 -36.56 -0.72
N PRO A 693 1.90 -36.73 0.63
CA PRO A 693 3.01 -36.63 1.59
C PRO A 693 3.91 -37.89 1.59
N SER A 694 4.13 -38.45 0.40
CA SER A 694 5.05 -39.53 0.11
C SER A 694 6.02 -39.21 -1.04
N ASP A 695 5.83 -38.05 -1.68
CA ASP A 695 6.72 -37.38 -2.62
C ASP A 695 8.03 -36.90 -1.93
N ARG A 696 7.95 -36.40 -0.68
CA ARG A 696 9.05 -36.09 0.27
C ARG A 696 10.34 -36.91 0.18
N ASP A 697 10.15 -38.22 0.07
CA ASP A 697 11.11 -39.32 0.19
C ASP A 697 11.60 -39.79 -1.21
N GLU A 698 11.10 -39.18 -2.29
CA GLU A 698 11.56 -39.39 -3.67
C GLU A 698 12.79 -38.53 -4.02
N ASP A 699 13.40 -38.90 -5.14
CA ASP A 699 14.68 -38.44 -5.70
C ASP A 699 14.44 -38.35 -7.21
N PRO A 700 13.82 -37.26 -7.71
CA PRO A 700 13.21 -37.26 -9.05
C PRO A 700 14.26 -37.27 -10.16
N ASP A 701 15.36 -36.55 -9.97
CA ASP A 701 16.43 -36.35 -10.95
C ASP A 701 17.59 -37.37 -10.86
N GLN A 702 17.69 -38.11 -9.74
CA GLN A 702 18.75 -39.09 -9.41
C GLN A 702 20.13 -38.48 -9.14
N ASP A 703 20.16 -37.29 -8.55
CA ASP A 703 21.29 -36.63 -7.91
C ASP A 703 21.80 -37.37 -6.66
N GLY A 704 20.89 -37.73 -5.75
CA GLY A 704 21.18 -38.41 -4.47
C GLY A 704 20.69 -37.70 -3.20
N LEU A 705 20.14 -36.48 -3.30
CA LEU A 705 19.27 -35.87 -2.28
C LEU A 705 17.82 -36.38 -2.39
N THR A 706 16.98 -36.02 -1.42
CA THR A 706 15.52 -36.09 -1.53
C THR A 706 14.90 -34.70 -1.48
N ASN A 707 13.66 -34.55 -1.96
CA ASN A 707 12.91 -33.27 -1.99
C ASN A 707 13.04 -32.48 -0.66
N PHE A 708 12.93 -33.17 0.49
CA PHE A 708 13.11 -32.55 1.80
C PHE A 708 14.56 -32.15 2.14
N GLU A 709 15.57 -32.92 1.74
CA GLU A 709 16.98 -32.58 1.99
C GLU A 709 17.39 -31.34 1.20
N GLU A 710 16.86 -31.17 0.00
CA GLU A 710 16.97 -29.98 -0.85
C GLU A 710 16.25 -28.76 -0.28
N TYR A 711 15.00 -28.94 0.17
CA TYR A 711 14.20 -27.91 0.81
C TYR A 711 14.83 -27.41 2.12
N PHE A 712 15.03 -28.31 3.09
CA PHE A 712 15.26 -27.93 4.48
C PHE A 712 16.72 -27.63 4.81
N TRP A 713 17.64 -28.52 4.40
CA TRP A 713 19.05 -28.40 4.79
C TRP A 713 19.71 -27.25 4.04
N MET A 714 19.30 -27.01 2.79
CA MET A 714 19.81 -25.94 1.97
C MET A 714 19.33 -24.56 2.48
N ARG A 715 18.04 -24.42 2.85
CA ARG A 715 17.51 -23.20 3.51
C ARG A 715 18.25 -22.89 4.82
N GLU A 716 18.49 -23.86 5.72
CA GLU A 716 19.21 -23.61 6.99
C GLU A 716 20.68 -23.17 6.78
N ILE A 717 21.36 -23.67 5.75
CA ILE A 717 22.80 -23.50 5.56
C ILE A 717 23.15 -22.35 4.60
N TYR A 718 22.45 -22.23 3.47
CA TYR A 718 22.82 -21.39 2.34
C TYR A 718 21.84 -20.24 2.03
N SER A 719 20.69 -20.16 2.72
CA SER A 719 19.65 -19.14 2.49
C SER A 719 19.00 -19.23 1.10
N GLY A 720 18.82 -20.46 0.61
CA GLY A 720 18.12 -20.82 -0.64
C GLY A 720 18.05 -22.34 -0.78
N SER A 721 17.27 -22.82 -1.74
CA SER A 721 17.09 -24.26 -2.05
C SER A 721 17.73 -24.65 -3.39
N THR A 722 17.95 -25.94 -3.60
CA THR A 722 18.19 -26.54 -4.92
C THR A 722 16.85 -26.85 -5.62
N ASP A 723 16.91 -27.29 -6.88
CA ASP A 723 15.77 -27.62 -7.75
C ASP A 723 15.65 -29.16 -7.90
N PRO A 724 14.69 -29.83 -7.25
CA PRO A 724 14.47 -31.29 -7.31
C PRO A 724 14.22 -31.91 -8.70
N GLN A 725 14.14 -31.10 -9.77
CA GLN A 725 14.11 -31.58 -11.16
C GLN A 725 15.44 -31.37 -11.91
N ASN A 726 16.49 -30.84 -11.27
CA ASN A 726 17.73 -30.42 -11.91
C ASN A 726 19.01 -30.73 -11.08
N PRO A 727 19.78 -31.79 -11.45
CA PRO A 727 20.85 -32.36 -10.63
C PRO A 727 22.20 -31.64 -10.81
N ASP A 728 22.18 -30.30 -10.83
CA ASP A 728 23.28 -29.35 -11.11
C ASP A 728 22.68 -27.92 -11.03
N THR A 729 22.25 -27.45 -9.84
CA THR A 729 21.44 -26.21 -9.68
C THR A 729 22.17 -24.95 -10.18
N ASP A 730 23.48 -24.85 -9.95
CA ASP A 730 24.26 -23.67 -10.36
C ASP A 730 24.89 -23.77 -11.78
N PHE A 731 24.77 -24.94 -12.41
CA PHE A 731 25.25 -25.29 -13.75
C PHE A 731 26.77 -25.28 -13.96
N ASP A 732 27.58 -25.60 -12.93
CA ASP A 732 29.02 -25.83 -13.09
C ASP A 732 29.40 -27.25 -13.56
N GLY A 733 28.52 -28.24 -13.33
CA GLY A 733 28.69 -29.63 -13.78
C GLY A 733 29.02 -30.65 -12.68
N MET A 734 28.91 -30.25 -11.41
CA MET A 734 28.84 -31.14 -10.24
C MET A 734 27.37 -31.27 -9.80
N PRO A 735 26.89 -32.46 -9.38
CA PRO A 735 25.56 -32.59 -8.79
C PRO A 735 25.51 -32.06 -7.35
N ASP A 736 24.35 -31.54 -6.97
CA ASP A 736 24.10 -30.86 -5.71
C ASP A 736 24.28 -31.80 -4.50
N GLY A 737 23.86 -33.06 -4.62
CA GLY A 737 24.06 -34.13 -3.63
C GLY A 737 25.50 -34.62 -3.54
N TYR A 738 26.27 -34.56 -4.64
CA TYR A 738 27.72 -34.79 -4.59
C TYR A 738 28.41 -33.63 -3.84
N GLU A 739 28.02 -32.39 -4.14
CA GLU A 739 28.51 -31.22 -3.43
C GLU A 739 28.14 -31.28 -1.94
N HIS A 740 26.91 -31.69 -1.61
CA HIS A 740 26.45 -31.91 -0.25
C HIS A 740 27.30 -32.97 0.49
N GLU A 741 27.49 -34.18 -0.09
CA GLU A 741 28.29 -35.25 0.55
C GLU A 741 29.73 -34.78 0.83
N ASN A 742 30.30 -33.95 -0.05
CA ASN A 742 31.67 -33.43 0.05
C ASN A 742 31.77 -32.04 0.73
N SER A 743 30.66 -31.51 1.26
CA SER A 743 30.55 -30.21 1.92
C SER A 743 31.03 -29.02 1.08
N LEU A 744 30.78 -29.07 -0.23
CA LEU A 744 30.88 -27.94 -1.17
C LEU A 744 29.59 -27.08 -1.10
N GLU A 745 29.32 -26.21 -2.08
CA GLU A 745 28.32 -25.12 -1.98
C GLU A 745 27.37 -25.11 -3.22
N PRO A 746 26.32 -25.97 -3.28
CA PRO A 746 25.50 -26.27 -4.48
C PRO A 746 24.78 -25.11 -5.19
N LEU A 747 24.83 -23.91 -4.62
CA LEU A 747 24.15 -22.72 -5.14
C LEU A 747 25.16 -21.67 -5.68
N ILE A 748 26.44 -22.04 -5.82
CA ILE A 748 27.54 -21.12 -6.13
C ILE A 748 28.58 -21.80 -7.02
N ALA A 749 28.45 -21.62 -8.35
CA ALA A 749 29.28 -22.29 -9.36
C ALA A 749 30.79 -22.24 -9.06
N ASN A 750 31.32 -23.35 -8.54
CA ASN A 750 32.62 -23.46 -7.89
C ASN A 750 33.52 -24.58 -8.44
N GLY A 751 33.09 -25.36 -9.43
CA GLY A 751 33.80 -26.50 -10.02
C GLY A 751 35.18 -26.19 -10.62
N GLU A 752 35.46 -24.93 -10.97
CA GLU A 752 36.80 -24.44 -11.39
C GLU A 752 37.67 -23.91 -10.22
N PHE A 753 37.21 -24.03 -8.97
CA PHE A 753 38.00 -23.76 -7.76
C PHE A 753 38.75 -25.01 -7.31
N ASP A 754 39.81 -24.78 -6.54
CA ASP A 754 40.78 -25.75 -6.00
C ASP A 754 40.70 -25.58 -4.48
N ALA A 755 39.91 -26.43 -3.80
CA ALA A 755 39.44 -26.17 -2.43
C ALA A 755 40.43 -26.58 -1.33
N ASP A 756 41.38 -27.48 -1.62
CA ASP A 756 42.42 -27.93 -0.69
C ASP A 756 43.86 -27.54 -1.10
N PHE A 757 44.04 -27.03 -2.32
CA PHE A 757 45.28 -26.54 -2.95
C PHE A 757 46.24 -27.61 -3.52
N ASP A 758 45.68 -28.71 -3.98
CA ASP A 758 46.30 -29.89 -4.63
C ASP A 758 46.75 -29.68 -6.10
N TYR A 759 46.09 -28.77 -6.84
CA TYR A 759 46.18 -28.53 -8.30
C TYR A 759 45.18 -29.28 -9.21
N LEU A 760 44.22 -30.03 -8.68
CA LEU A 760 42.95 -30.31 -9.38
C LEU A 760 41.94 -29.16 -9.13
N THR A 761 40.75 -29.27 -9.71
CA THR A 761 39.59 -28.44 -9.34
C THR A 761 38.44 -29.35 -8.92
N ASN A 762 37.50 -28.86 -8.11
CA ASN A 762 36.40 -29.67 -7.55
C ASN A 762 35.69 -30.53 -8.62
N LEU A 763 35.48 -29.98 -9.83
CA LEU A 763 34.93 -30.69 -10.99
C LEU A 763 35.89 -31.72 -11.62
N GLU A 764 37.21 -31.44 -11.70
CA GLU A 764 38.19 -32.45 -12.13
C GLU A 764 38.23 -33.61 -11.13
N GLU A 765 38.05 -33.35 -9.83
CA GLU A 765 38.03 -34.34 -8.75
C GLU A 765 36.76 -35.20 -8.75
N TYR A 766 35.58 -34.59 -8.92
CA TYR A 766 34.32 -35.30 -9.16
C TYR A 766 34.44 -36.29 -10.32
N LEU A 767 35.04 -35.85 -11.44
CA LEU A 767 35.26 -36.68 -12.63
C LEU A 767 36.34 -37.77 -12.46
N LEU A 768 37.11 -37.74 -11.36
CA LEU A 768 38.13 -38.73 -11.00
C LEU A 768 37.71 -39.62 -9.81
N GLY A 769 36.79 -39.15 -8.96
CA GLY A 769 36.37 -39.76 -7.70
C GLY A 769 37.30 -39.50 -6.51
N THR A 770 38.13 -38.45 -6.55
CA THR A 770 38.96 -38.02 -5.40
C THR A 770 38.15 -37.11 -4.46
N ASP A 771 38.63 -36.92 -3.22
CA ASP A 771 37.96 -36.10 -2.19
C ASP A 771 38.41 -34.63 -2.30
N PRO A 772 37.55 -33.68 -2.75
CA PRO A 772 37.92 -32.29 -3.01
C PRO A 772 38.22 -31.47 -1.75
N ARG A 773 38.35 -32.12 -0.59
CA ARG A 773 38.79 -31.55 0.68
C ARG A 773 39.98 -32.32 1.28
N ASN A 774 40.58 -33.27 0.57
CA ASN A 774 41.71 -34.09 1.03
C ASN A 774 42.75 -34.42 -0.07
N SER A 775 43.81 -33.60 -0.10
CA SER A 775 44.91 -33.57 -1.09
C SER A 775 45.89 -34.75 -1.08
N ASP A 776 45.44 -35.95 -0.71
CA ASP A 776 46.21 -37.21 -0.54
C ASP A 776 45.19 -38.35 -0.30
N THR A 777 44.36 -38.67 -1.30
CA THR A 777 43.19 -39.56 -1.17
C THR A 777 43.53 -40.95 -0.59
N ASP A 778 44.70 -41.51 -0.90
CA ASP A 778 45.13 -42.81 -0.34
C ASP A 778 46.07 -42.75 0.88
N GLY A 779 46.62 -41.57 1.19
CA GLY A 779 47.51 -41.34 2.34
C GLY A 779 48.98 -41.79 2.17
N ASP A 780 49.49 -41.97 0.94
CA ASP A 780 50.92 -42.20 0.66
C ASP A 780 51.82 -40.99 1.05
N GLY A 781 51.27 -39.78 0.98
CA GLY A 781 52.02 -38.53 1.00
C GLY A 781 52.51 -38.13 -0.39
N ALA A 782 51.69 -38.40 -1.41
CA ALA A 782 51.65 -37.66 -2.66
C ALA A 782 50.53 -36.60 -2.58
N GLU A 783 50.24 -35.95 -3.71
CA GLU A 783 49.13 -35.00 -3.89
C GLU A 783 48.42 -35.52 -5.15
N ASP A 784 47.09 -35.63 -5.18
CA ASP A 784 46.33 -36.34 -6.21
C ASP A 784 46.45 -35.66 -7.59
N GLY A 785 46.47 -34.32 -7.64
CA GLY A 785 46.84 -33.54 -8.82
C GLY A 785 48.27 -33.78 -9.29
N LEU A 786 49.19 -34.19 -8.40
CA LEU A 786 50.50 -34.71 -8.82
C LEU A 786 50.42 -36.15 -9.34
N GLU A 787 49.56 -37.02 -8.79
CA GLU A 787 49.32 -38.38 -9.29
C GLU A 787 48.83 -38.33 -10.75
N VAL A 788 47.75 -37.60 -10.98
CA VAL A 788 47.13 -37.36 -12.29
C VAL A 788 48.15 -36.77 -13.28
N LEU A 789 48.87 -35.72 -12.88
CA LEU A 789 49.90 -35.07 -13.70
C LEU A 789 51.07 -35.99 -14.08
N TYR A 790 51.41 -36.98 -13.24
CA TYR A 790 52.46 -37.96 -13.53
C TYR A 790 51.96 -39.28 -14.13
N ASN A 791 50.64 -39.48 -14.23
CA ASN A 791 49.95 -40.69 -14.68
C ASN A 791 50.25 -41.88 -13.76
N THR A 792 50.06 -41.64 -12.47
CA THR A 792 49.97 -42.63 -11.39
C THR A 792 48.55 -42.64 -10.81
N ASP A 793 48.25 -43.46 -9.80
CA ASP A 793 46.87 -43.85 -9.42
C ASP A 793 46.58 -43.36 -7.98
N PRO A 794 45.74 -42.32 -7.78
CA PRO A 794 45.49 -41.72 -6.46
C PRO A 794 44.71 -42.63 -5.48
N PHE A 795 44.41 -43.87 -5.89
CA PHE A 795 43.78 -44.89 -5.05
C PHE A 795 44.68 -46.12 -4.75
N ASP A 796 45.93 -46.18 -5.24
CA ASP A 796 46.88 -47.25 -4.89
C ASP A 796 48.16 -46.74 -4.18
N PRO A 797 48.26 -46.84 -2.83
CA PRO A 797 49.34 -46.26 -2.01
C PRO A 797 50.63 -47.10 -2.12
N LYS A 798 51.13 -47.21 -3.34
CA LYS A 798 52.21 -48.07 -3.87
C LYS A 798 52.64 -47.62 -5.28
N ASP A 799 51.79 -46.95 -6.07
CA ASP A 799 52.12 -46.41 -7.39
C ASP A 799 51.98 -44.89 -7.42
N TYR A 800 53.00 -44.20 -6.89
CA TYR A 800 53.05 -42.75 -6.65
C TYR A 800 54.24 -42.04 -7.35
N PRO A 801 54.28 -40.70 -7.49
CA PRO A 801 55.24 -40.01 -8.33
C PRO A 801 56.63 -40.01 -7.68
N ALA A 802 57.52 -40.86 -8.19
CA ALA A 802 58.85 -41.06 -7.62
C ALA A 802 59.61 -39.71 -7.45
N LYS A 803 59.73 -39.26 -6.18
CA LYS A 803 60.17 -37.94 -5.62
C LYS A 803 61.53 -37.35 -6.12
N LYS A 804 62.10 -37.82 -7.23
CA LYS A 804 63.35 -37.38 -7.88
C LYS A 804 63.18 -36.36 -9.02
N ARG A 805 61.96 -36.10 -9.51
CA ARG A 805 61.71 -35.11 -10.59
C ARG A 805 61.41 -33.71 -10.04
N ILE A 806 60.43 -33.60 -9.14
CA ILE A 806 59.90 -32.34 -8.57
C ILE A 806 61.03 -31.41 -8.09
N ILE A 807 61.96 -31.92 -7.26
CA ILE A 807 63.10 -31.17 -6.68
C ILE A 807 63.92 -30.39 -7.72
N ARG A 808 64.00 -30.84 -8.99
CA ARG A 808 64.75 -30.10 -10.04
C ARG A 808 63.98 -28.89 -10.58
N LEU A 809 62.65 -28.94 -10.60
CA LEU A 809 61.81 -27.83 -11.05
C LEU A 809 61.73 -26.75 -9.96
N SER A 810 61.45 -27.13 -8.71
CA SER A 810 61.33 -26.19 -7.58
C SER A 810 62.62 -25.36 -7.39
N ILE A 811 63.79 -26.00 -7.43
CA ILE A 811 65.09 -25.29 -7.36
C ILE A 811 65.26 -24.31 -8.54
N SER A 812 64.86 -24.71 -9.75
CA SER A 812 64.98 -23.86 -10.94
C SER A 812 64.05 -22.64 -10.87
N LEU A 813 62.82 -22.84 -10.38
CA LEU A 813 61.82 -21.78 -10.22
C LEU A 813 62.25 -20.75 -9.15
N VAL A 814 62.76 -21.21 -8.00
CA VAL A 814 63.32 -20.35 -6.95
C VAL A 814 64.49 -19.50 -7.47
N PHE A 815 65.36 -20.06 -8.32
CA PHE A 815 66.42 -19.27 -8.97
C PHE A 815 65.89 -18.23 -9.95
N ILE A 816 64.82 -18.54 -10.71
CA ILE A 816 64.18 -17.59 -11.64
C ILE A 816 63.51 -16.44 -10.88
N ILE A 817 62.71 -16.73 -9.86
CA ILE A 817 62.02 -15.73 -9.02
C ILE A 817 63.05 -14.84 -8.31
N GLY A 818 64.09 -15.44 -7.71
CA GLY A 818 65.18 -14.70 -7.09
C GLY A 818 65.93 -13.77 -8.05
N PHE A 819 66.13 -14.21 -9.31
CA PHE A 819 66.74 -13.37 -10.34
C PHE A 819 65.83 -12.22 -10.80
N LEU A 820 64.51 -12.45 -10.87
CA LEU A 820 63.52 -11.43 -11.19
C LEU A 820 63.48 -10.33 -10.11
N VAL A 821 63.37 -10.72 -8.83
CA VAL A 821 63.36 -9.80 -7.68
C VAL A 821 64.67 -9.00 -7.60
N ALA A 822 65.82 -9.66 -7.82
CA ALA A 822 67.12 -8.97 -7.89
C ALA A 822 67.18 -7.96 -9.06
N SER A 823 66.62 -8.31 -10.22
CA SER A 823 66.58 -7.44 -11.41
C SER A 823 65.69 -6.22 -11.19
N VAL A 824 64.49 -6.38 -10.63
CA VAL A 824 63.59 -5.27 -10.26
C VAL A 824 64.25 -4.37 -9.20
N THR A 825 64.89 -4.96 -8.17
CA THR A 825 65.60 -4.21 -7.14
C THR A 825 66.76 -3.38 -7.71
N LEU A 826 67.50 -3.93 -8.68
CA LEU A 826 68.56 -3.21 -9.40
C LEU A 826 68.00 -2.12 -10.32
N PHE A 827 66.86 -2.36 -10.99
CA PHE A 827 66.18 -1.38 -11.84
C PHE A 827 65.64 -0.19 -11.04
N VAL A 828 64.98 -0.43 -9.90
CA VAL A 828 64.52 0.61 -8.97
C VAL A 828 65.72 1.39 -8.40
N ARG A 829 66.82 0.71 -8.04
CA ARG A 829 68.07 1.39 -7.63
C ARG A 829 68.69 2.22 -8.76
N TYR A 830 68.63 1.75 -10.01
CA TYR A 830 69.11 2.50 -11.18
C TYR A 830 68.25 3.74 -11.43
N ILE A 831 66.92 3.63 -11.38
CA ILE A 831 66.00 4.76 -11.54
C ILE A 831 66.19 5.78 -10.41
N ARG A 832 66.24 5.36 -9.13
CA ARG A 832 66.55 6.28 -8.01
C ARG A 832 67.90 7.00 -8.21
N ARG A 833 68.94 6.29 -8.68
CA ARG A 833 70.25 6.88 -9.03
C ARG A 833 70.26 7.69 -10.33
N ARG A 834 69.21 7.65 -11.15
CA ARG A 834 69.06 8.48 -12.36
C ARG A 834 68.27 9.75 -12.05
N ILE A 835 67.18 9.62 -11.28
CA ILE A 835 66.40 10.75 -10.73
C ILE A 835 67.30 11.63 -9.85
N ALA A 836 68.03 11.07 -8.89
CA ALA A 836 68.93 11.84 -8.01
C ALA A 836 69.97 12.66 -8.80
N ARG A 837 70.57 12.07 -9.85
CA ARG A 837 71.54 12.78 -10.71
C ARG A 837 70.91 13.80 -11.66
N ASN A 838 69.61 13.69 -11.98
CA ASN A 838 68.89 14.75 -12.67
C ASN A 838 68.62 15.91 -11.70
N ILE A 839 68.18 15.63 -10.46
CA ILE A 839 67.92 16.64 -9.43
C ILE A 839 69.20 17.40 -9.05
N GLU A 840 70.35 16.72 -8.89
CA GLU A 840 71.66 17.40 -8.72
C GLU A 840 72.00 18.30 -9.91
N ARG A 841 71.62 17.90 -11.13
CA ARG A 841 71.92 18.63 -12.36
C ARG A 841 70.98 19.82 -12.58
N GLU A 842 69.73 19.74 -12.15
CA GLU A 842 68.79 20.85 -12.14
C GLU A 842 69.13 21.86 -11.03
N LYS A 843 69.54 21.40 -9.83
CA LYS A 843 70.12 22.30 -8.81
C LYS A 843 71.37 23.02 -9.32
N GLY A 844 72.28 22.31 -9.98
CA GLY A 844 73.46 22.92 -10.60
C GLY A 844 73.20 23.80 -11.84
N ILE A 845 71.94 23.89 -12.31
CA ILE A 845 71.49 24.86 -13.31
C ILE A 845 70.86 26.07 -12.61
N LEU A 846 69.96 25.84 -11.64
CA LEU A 846 69.34 26.90 -10.85
C LEU A 846 70.37 27.73 -10.06
N GLU A 847 71.33 27.08 -9.41
CA GLU A 847 72.44 27.73 -8.68
C GLU A 847 73.38 28.52 -9.65
N ALA A 848 73.35 28.21 -10.96
CA ALA A 848 74.09 28.96 -11.99
C ALA A 848 73.26 30.09 -12.64
N GLU A 849 71.93 29.98 -12.67
CA GLU A 849 71.03 31.06 -13.10
C GLU A 849 70.94 32.16 -12.02
N ASP A 850 70.94 31.79 -10.73
CA ASP A 850 71.00 32.74 -9.60
C ASP A 850 72.33 33.54 -9.57
N GLU A 851 73.49 32.92 -9.89
CA GLU A 851 74.76 33.67 -10.03
C GLU A 851 74.78 34.62 -11.24
N ILE A 852 73.97 34.36 -12.28
CA ILE A 852 73.87 35.20 -13.47
C ILE A 852 72.85 36.35 -13.29
N LEU A 853 71.84 36.18 -12.44
CA LEU A 853 70.87 37.22 -12.08
C LEU A 853 71.37 38.23 -11.02
N LEU A 854 72.56 38.01 -10.45
CA LEU A 854 73.18 38.89 -9.45
C LEU A 854 74.30 39.81 -10.02
N PHE A 855 74.46 39.90 -11.34
CA PHE A 855 75.56 40.60 -12.03
C PHE A 855 75.09 41.57 -13.15
#